data_AF-A0A8K0EQR2-F1
#
_entry.id   AF-A0A8K0EQR2-F1
#
_cell.length_a   1.000
_cell.length_b   1.000
_cell.length_c   1.000
_cell.angle_alpha   90.00
_cell.angle_beta   90.00
_cell.angle_gamma   90.00
#
_symmetry.space_group_name_H-M   'P 1'
#
loop_
_entity.id
_entity.type
_entity.pdbx_description
1 polymer ?
#
loop_
_entity_poly.entity_id
_entity_poly.type
_entity_poly.pdbx_seq_one_letter_code
_entity_poly.pdbx_strand_id
1 'polypeptide(L)'
;MPEVDFDAVFDALDLSRQGYLLPDQLQEFYLALYYEQVDIRHAQAAVSQICGPAAQDRCSKKHFVDVLMELDRRKCLEEKVYWDFQALDRDGSHRLHLNDALLLFRATHGEKFSFQTWNKFVASRVDPDDDVCFDEMKMWLCMLPEDGDPCGEEEAEKEEEDLINKRTEMDWEEREELLKLQEDDHTLAAEARQQQQYQAEFKYHGHRKLNRWNKGGVEAVIFDDGTDWGEDVQQRARDKVGVTELLAALDEKYRLLRERLLEEMAKVHIGEGNWLSLSESERQEQVLQVQLKAEQLFQSKQFDQAPTLPGGGHPHDQNLRALMGEIYDDQKKRHEDQLEQTKRLMEEGTSDEEIFQVMENNYRDFISGSTTTGQLLSDLQQRYELEKATLLGKLQVDGNVVLGVPERILALVYLMRQHRCARDEGGFDTALLATGIAERFQTYRAQRFDSDRSRQEQLATERLRQRKGRRQPQVPEEDHVKSGKGLGVVDLQLAVGREVTRKQAAERELLIQLVQGREATHAIKTARKMSQEQREERLKELRRKRNQWRARGSEFKVTNRSAHHKILQEATGLYWESRRDALGGRSAQDGVVSASVLADVQQKQDMEWTNALLGMQGKSAKELNHQRKQEQRACREEWLDQLSAVVLGTFELTDQEKVLYTAVEEKYDALREKLFVVSILTNTSLPEEERQHELARMKAKEQNLRREANTEDMADLLGQHFKTPPGIMKLMGELRLAFEKRVFRHLKDTGKTAADLEDNFDLEEPACLEMSANPLAELHERFEEEMELILTLLHDSQDGHEAIYQSELVWQRREKHRVEKEGMFIPAALIVGLAERLRAWTNARSVADKARYQSVAEERMAHYAYEKTNLQEELNADDRRDPNEGDMIGWQQAVLRALDNKHLAERHLLLGLLGDETSEELREVAAEMDSDERRKRLVEVKMKKRKFDLESEASRDENFSVLEEAAALKSVARKFCLENKHPAREITHRYVTTTLLADLHEEQDLEAQAVFATLASKSEAELRRLREQQTKLRQWNAGDNVLIILTRFEDSGGSDLMRVSGLKVL
;
A
#
# COMPACT_ATOMS: atom_id res chain seq x y z
N MET A 1 14.72 36.44 -81.32
CA MET A 1 13.31 36.32 -81.74
C MET A 1 13.23 36.51 -83.25
N PRO A 2 12.26 35.87 -83.95
CA PRO A 2 11.91 36.23 -85.33
C PRO A 2 11.67 37.75 -85.43
N GLU A 3 11.93 38.37 -86.60
CA GLU A 3 11.66 39.80 -86.82
C GLU A 3 10.19 40.10 -86.50
N VAL A 4 9.92 40.61 -85.29
CA VAL A 4 8.58 41.00 -84.86
C VAL A 4 8.29 42.35 -85.50
N ASP A 5 7.25 42.40 -86.33
CA ASP A 5 6.74 43.65 -86.89
C ASP A 5 5.99 44.44 -85.80
N PHE A 6 6.72 45.32 -85.11
CA PHE A 6 6.16 46.13 -84.01
C PHE A 6 5.07 47.11 -84.48
N ASP A 7 5.01 47.45 -85.76
CA ASP A 7 3.94 48.30 -86.31
C ASP A 7 2.62 47.52 -86.39
N ALA A 8 2.66 46.24 -86.74
CA ALA A 8 1.50 45.35 -86.72
C ALA A 8 1.04 45.02 -85.29
N VAL A 9 1.99 44.90 -84.35
CA VAL A 9 1.70 44.68 -82.92
C VAL A 9 1.02 45.91 -82.30
N PHE A 10 1.50 47.12 -82.58
CA PHE A 10 0.85 48.35 -82.12
C PHE A 10 -0.60 48.45 -82.62
N ASP A 11 -0.84 48.17 -83.91
CA ASP A 11 -2.18 48.22 -84.51
C ASP A 11 -3.13 47.15 -83.94
N ALA A 12 -2.60 46.02 -83.46
CA ALA A 12 -3.38 44.98 -82.78
C ALA A 12 -3.75 45.37 -81.33
N LEU A 13 -2.91 46.14 -80.67
CA LEU A 13 -3.14 46.63 -79.30
C LEU A 13 -4.05 47.86 -79.26
N ASP A 14 -4.00 48.72 -80.29
CA ASP A 14 -4.94 49.84 -80.46
C ASP A 14 -6.26 49.37 -81.09
N LEU A 15 -6.99 48.50 -80.38
CA LEU A 15 -8.30 47.96 -80.77
C LEU A 15 -9.31 49.07 -81.14
N SER A 16 -9.13 50.26 -80.55
CA SER A 16 -9.98 51.45 -80.75
C SER A 16 -9.55 52.36 -81.90
N ARG A 17 -8.39 52.12 -82.53
CA ARG A 17 -7.79 52.96 -83.59
C ARG A 17 -7.64 54.44 -83.20
N GLN A 18 -7.30 54.71 -81.95
CA GLN A 18 -7.13 56.06 -81.41
C GLN A 18 -5.77 56.68 -81.78
N GLY A 19 -4.81 55.87 -82.26
CA GLY A 19 -3.47 56.28 -82.66
C GLY A 19 -2.48 56.37 -81.49
N TYR A 20 -2.85 55.93 -80.29
CA TYR A 20 -2.02 55.88 -79.10
C TYR A 20 -2.41 54.73 -78.17
N LEU A 21 -1.48 54.32 -77.31
CA LEU A 21 -1.69 53.34 -76.24
C LEU A 21 -1.54 53.99 -74.86
N LEU A 22 -2.35 53.53 -73.90
CA LEU A 22 -2.28 53.91 -72.49
C LEU A 22 -1.33 52.99 -71.69
N PRO A 23 -0.81 53.41 -70.53
CA PRO A 23 0.09 52.60 -69.70
C PRO A 23 -0.52 51.25 -69.29
N ASP A 24 -1.82 51.19 -69.03
CA ASP A 24 -2.53 49.94 -68.70
C ASP A 24 -2.47 48.94 -69.86
N GLN A 25 -2.66 49.43 -71.10
CA GLN A 25 -2.59 48.60 -72.31
C GLN A 25 -1.16 48.10 -72.57
N LEU A 26 -0.15 48.91 -72.24
CA LEU A 26 1.26 48.53 -72.32
C LEU A 26 1.63 47.50 -71.25
N GLN A 27 1.09 47.64 -70.03
CA GLN A 27 1.27 46.68 -68.94
C GLN A 27 0.63 45.32 -69.27
N GLU A 28 -0.60 45.31 -69.78
CA GLU A 28 -1.29 44.09 -70.23
C GLU A 28 -0.54 43.42 -71.40
N PHE A 29 -0.03 44.21 -72.35
CA PHE A 29 0.77 43.68 -73.44
C PHE A 29 2.09 43.08 -72.95
N TYR A 30 2.80 43.76 -72.05
CA TYR A 30 4.04 43.27 -71.48
C TYR A 30 3.81 41.95 -70.71
N LEU A 31 2.73 41.88 -69.91
CA LEU A 31 2.30 40.65 -69.25
C LEU A 31 1.99 39.53 -70.24
N ALA A 32 1.32 39.82 -71.36
CA ALA A 32 1.02 38.83 -72.38
C ALA A 32 2.27 38.32 -73.12
N LEU A 33 3.30 39.16 -73.24
CA LEU A 33 4.53 38.85 -73.97
C LEU A 33 5.53 38.05 -73.11
N TYR A 34 5.73 38.48 -71.85
CA TYR A 34 6.74 37.92 -70.95
C TYR A 34 6.15 37.04 -69.83
N TYR A 35 4.82 36.97 -69.68
CA TYR A 35 4.13 36.31 -68.57
C TYR A 35 4.47 36.86 -67.18
N GLU A 36 5.00 38.08 -67.12
CA GLU A 36 5.44 38.74 -65.90
C GLU A 36 4.76 40.11 -65.75
N GLN A 37 4.33 40.42 -64.52
CA GLN A 37 3.66 41.68 -64.22
C GLN A 37 4.68 42.77 -63.88
N VAL A 38 4.55 43.93 -64.54
CA VAL A 38 5.31 45.15 -64.26
C VAL A 38 4.44 46.08 -63.41
N ASP A 39 5.01 46.82 -62.45
CA ASP A 39 4.25 47.83 -61.68
C ASP A 39 3.70 48.91 -62.64
N ILE A 40 2.42 49.26 -62.49
CA ILE A 40 1.77 50.25 -63.36
C ILE A 40 2.49 51.61 -63.31
N ARG A 41 3.11 51.94 -62.16
CA ARG A 41 3.92 53.15 -61.99
C ARG A 41 5.16 53.14 -62.89
N HIS A 42 5.75 51.98 -63.15
CA HIS A 42 6.86 51.86 -64.10
C HIS A 42 6.38 52.06 -65.55
N ALA A 43 5.20 51.56 -65.90
CA ALA A 43 4.59 51.81 -67.22
C ALA A 43 4.29 53.30 -67.45
N GLN A 44 3.68 53.96 -66.46
CA GLN A 44 3.42 55.41 -66.50
C GLN A 44 4.72 56.21 -66.61
N ALA A 45 5.72 55.87 -65.78
CA ALA A 45 7.01 56.57 -65.80
C ALA A 45 7.79 56.35 -67.11
N ALA A 46 7.72 55.17 -67.72
CA ALA A 46 8.33 54.90 -69.03
C ALA A 46 7.69 55.73 -70.15
N VAL A 47 6.36 55.85 -70.16
CA VAL A 47 5.64 56.71 -71.12
C VAL A 47 6.00 58.18 -70.89
N SER A 48 5.98 58.63 -69.64
CA SER A 48 6.31 60.02 -69.29
C SER A 48 7.74 60.41 -69.70
N GLN A 49 8.70 59.52 -69.49
CA GLN A 49 10.11 59.75 -69.82
C GLN A 49 10.37 59.80 -71.34
N ILE A 50 9.77 58.92 -72.13
CA ILE A 50 10.03 58.83 -73.57
C ILE A 50 9.13 59.76 -74.39
N CYS A 51 7.84 59.85 -74.06
CA CYS A 51 6.88 60.68 -74.80
C CYS A 51 6.79 62.12 -74.25
N GLY A 52 7.36 62.38 -73.09
CA GLY A 52 7.38 63.69 -72.43
C GLY A 52 6.04 64.06 -71.75
N PRO A 53 6.06 65.04 -70.83
CA PRO A 53 4.90 65.43 -70.04
C PRO A 53 3.76 66.04 -70.90
N ALA A 54 4.08 66.53 -72.10
CA ALA A 54 3.09 67.07 -73.05
C ALA A 54 2.19 65.99 -73.66
N ALA A 55 2.58 64.70 -73.59
CA ALA A 55 1.83 63.58 -74.16
C ALA A 55 0.72 63.04 -73.25
N GLN A 56 0.58 63.52 -72.00
CA GLN A 56 -0.46 63.10 -71.03
C GLN A 56 -0.62 61.57 -70.93
N ASP A 57 0.48 60.85 -70.70
CA ASP A 57 0.53 59.38 -70.58
C ASP A 57 0.04 58.62 -71.83
N ARG A 58 0.24 59.18 -73.03
CA ARG A 58 -0.12 58.52 -74.29
C ARG A 58 1.12 58.14 -75.09
N CYS A 59 1.25 56.85 -75.36
CA CYS A 59 2.31 56.30 -76.21
C CYS A 59 1.87 56.31 -77.68
N SER A 60 2.52 57.11 -78.51
CA SER A 60 2.27 57.12 -79.97
C SER A 60 3.06 56.03 -80.68
N LYS A 61 2.57 55.58 -81.84
CA LYS A 61 3.21 54.51 -82.65
C LYS A 61 4.71 54.70 -82.87
N LYS A 62 5.16 55.94 -83.05
CA LYS A 62 6.60 56.28 -83.25
C LYS A 62 7.48 55.98 -82.03
N HIS A 63 6.94 56.11 -80.82
CA HIS A 63 7.67 55.95 -79.56
C HIS A 63 7.39 54.60 -78.90
N PHE A 64 6.60 53.73 -79.54
CA PHE A 64 6.16 52.46 -78.96
C PHE A 64 7.33 51.54 -78.61
N VAL A 65 8.27 51.35 -79.53
CA VAL A 65 9.46 50.52 -79.30
C VAL A 65 10.34 51.11 -78.21
N ASP A 66 10.55 52.43 -78.22
CA ASP A 66 11.37 53.12 -77.21
C ASP A 66 10.76 53.05 -75.80
N VAL A 67 9.42 53.16 -75.69
CA VAL A 67 8.68 52.98 -74.43
C VAL A 67 8.79 51.54 -73.93
N LEU A 68 8.67 50.54 -74.81
CA LEU A 68 8.85 49.14 -74.43
C LEU A 68 10.28 48.84 -73.98
N MET A 69 11.29 49.41 -74.63
CA MET A 69 12.69 49.27 -74.22
C MET A 69 12.94 49.93 -72.86
N GLU A 70 12.34 51.09 -72.57
CA GLU A 70 12.44 51.74 -71.27
C GLU A 70 11.69 50.96 -70.17
N LEU A 71 10.55 50.35 -70.51
CA LEU A 71 9.81 49.48 -69.60
C LEU A 71 10.62 48.22 -69.25
N ASP A 72 11.22 47.60 -70.26
CA ASP A 72 12.09 46.42 -70.11
C ASP A 72 13.34 46.77 -69.27
N ARG A 73 13.94 47.94 -69.51
CA ARG A 73 15.05 48.47 -68.70
C ARG A 73 14.67 48.60 -67.23
N ARG A 74 13.50 49.21 -66.94
CA ARG A 74 13.01 49.42 -65.57
C ARG A 74 12.73 48.11 -64.86
N LYS A 75 12.12 47.14 -65.55
CA LYS A 75 11.82 45.82 -64.99
C LYS A 75 13.10 45.01 -64.70
N CYS A 76 14.03 44.94 -65.64
CA CYS A 76 15.32 44.28 -65.44
C CYS A 76 16.11 44.90 -64.28
N LEU A 77 16.04 46.23 -64.14
CA LEU A 77 16.69 46.94 -63.05
C LEU A 77 15.99 46.68 -61.71
N GLU A 78 14.66 46.72 -61.66
CA GLU A 78 13.88 46.39 -60.46
C GLU A 78 14.24 45.01 -59.92
N GLU A 79 14.30 43.99 -60.78
CA GLU A 79 14.66 42.63 -60.37
C GLU A 79 16.10 42.52 -59.85
N LYS A 80 17.05 43.15 -60.54
CA LYS A 80 18.45 43.16 -60.10
C LYS A 80 18.58 43.82 -58.73
N VAL A 81 17.95 44.98 -58.58
CA VAL A 81 18.02 45.79 -57.35
C VAL A 81 17.25 45.13 -56.22
N TYR A 82 16.20 44.35 -56.51
CA TYR A 82 15.52 43.52 -55.51
C TYR A 82 16.44 42.45 -54.94
N TRP A 83 17.25 41.79 -55.76
CA TRP A 83 18.25 40.83 -55.26
C TRP A 83 19.36 41.52 -54.46
N ASP A 84 19.79 42.72 -54.87
CA ASP A 84 20.76 43.51 -54.11
C ASP A 84 20.16 43.96 -52.75
N PHE A 85 18.87 44.32 -52.71
CA PHE A 85 18.13 44.60 -51.47
C PHE A 85 18.09 43.37 -50.56
N GLN A 86 17.73 42.20 -51.08
CA GLN A 86 17.71 40.96 -50.31
C GLN A 86 19.10 40.54 -49.81
N ALA A 87 20.17 40.90 -50.51
CA ALA A 87 21.54 40.64 -50.06
C ALA A 87 21.96 41.55 -48.89
N LEU A 88 21.40 42.76 -48.80
CA LEU A 88 21.62 43.70 -47.70
C LEU A 88 20.73 43.37 -46.48
N ASP A 89 19.53 42.80 -46.70
CA ASP A 89 18.59 42.34 -45.67
C ASP A 89 19.08 41.01 -45.04
N ARG A 90 20.07 41.11 -44.15
CA ARG A 90 20.70 39.94 -43.53
C ARG A 90 19.81 39.21 -42.52
N ASP A 91 18.83 39.89 -41.94
CA ASP A 91 17.93 39.36 -40.92
C ASP A 91 16.60 38.84 -41.49
N GLY A 92 16.32 39.12 -42.76
CA GLY A 92 15.10 38.69 -43.46
C GLY A 92 13.87 39.47 -43.00
N SER A 93 14.08 40.69 -42.48
CA SER A 93 13.03 41.58 -41.95
C SER A 93 12.22 42.26 -43.06
N HIS A 94 12.63 42.12 -44.33
CA HIS A 94 12.10 42.84 -45.49
C HIS A 94 12.23 44.36 -45.37
N ARG A 95 13.18 44.82 -44.54
CA ARG A 95 13.48 46.22 -44.29
C ARG A 95 14.99 46.43 -44.30
N LEU A 96 15.43 47.55 -44.88
CA LEU A 96 16.82 47.98 -44.84
C LEU A 96 16.96 49.21 -43.99
N HIS A 97 18.04 49.27 -43.22
CA HIS A 97 18.43 50.49 -42.55
C HIS A 97 18.72 51.60 -43.57
N LEU A 98 18.52 52.86 -43.15
CA LEU A 98 18.77 54.03 -43.99
C LEU A 98 20.18 54.05 -44.59
N ASN A 99 21.17 53.53 -43.85
CA ASN A 99 22.55 53.43 -44.33
C ASN A 99 22.69 52.45 -45.50
N ASP A 100 22.13 51.25 -45.37
CA ASP A 100 22.16 50.23 -46.41
C ASP A 100 21.29 50.64 -47.62
N ALA A 101 20.21 51.37 -47.35
CA ALA A 101 19.38 51.99 -48.37
C ALA A 101 20.16 53.07 -49.15
N LEU A 102 20.93 53.95 -48.48
CA LEU A 102 21.80 54.94 -49.12
C LEU A 102 22.87 54.27 -49.99
N LEU A 103 23.48 53.20 -49.49
CA LEU A 103 24.44 52.39 -50.24
C LEU A 103 23.81 51.82 -51.51
N LEU A 104 22.58 51.28 -51.41
CA LEU A 104 21.86 50.73 -52.56
C LEU A 104 21.54 51.83 -53.59
N PHE A 105 21.10 53.02 -53.16
CA PHE A 105 20.87 54.17 -54.05
C PHE A 105 22.15 54.63 -54.77
N ARG A 106 23.29 54.63 -54.08
CA ARG A 106 24.59 54.97 -54.68
C ARG A 106 25.03 53.91 -55.70
N ALA A 107 24.85 52.63 -55.37
CA ALA A 107 25.21 51.52 -56.25
C ALA A 107 24.37 51.47 -57.53
N THR A 108 23.08 51.81 -57.46
CA THR A 108 22.16 51.76 -58.60
C THR A 108 22.28 52.96 -59.53
N HIS A 109 22.42 54.17 -58.98
CA HIS A 109 22.51 55.40 -59.78
C HIS A 109 23.93 55.75 -60.24
N GLY A 110 24.96 55.16 -59.61
CA GLY A 110 26.37 55.32 -60.00
C GLY A 110 26.80 56.78 -60.07
N GLU A 111 27.47 57.17 -61.16
CA GLU A 111 27.96 58.54 -61.39
C GLU A 111 26.86 59.62 -61.45
N LYS A 112 25.58 59.22 -61.55
CA LYS A 112 24.42 60.12 -61.58
C LYS A 112 23.75 60.28 -60.22
N PHE A 113 24.25 59.63 -59.16
CA PHE A 113 23.70 59.77 -57.83
C PHE A 113 23.85 61.21 -57.32
N SER A 114 22.77 61.78 -56.78
CA SER A 114 22.76 63.12 -56.19
C SER A 114 22.05 63.11 -54.83
N PHE A 115 22.58 63.85 -53.86
CA PHE A 115 21.94 64.02 -52.56
C PHE A 115 20.59 64.73 -52.62
N GLN A 116 20.33 65.49 -53.68
CA GLN A 116 19.01 66.06 -53.92
C GLN A 116 17.97 64.96 -54.14
N THR A 117 18.34 63.88 -54.84
CA THR A 117 17.45 62.73 -55.07
C THR A 117 17.25 61.93 -53.79
N TRP A 118 18.33 61.67 -53.04
CA TRP A 118 18.27 61.01 -51.73
C TRP A 118 17.41 61.77 -50.71
N ASN A 119 17.64 63.08 -50.56
CA ASN A 119 16.88 63.90 -49.61
C ASN A 119 15.41 64.04 -50.01
N LYS A 120 15.10 64.09 -51.32
CA LYS A 120 13.70 64.02 -51.80
C LYS A 120 13.05 62.67 -51.46
N PHE A 121 13.79 61.57 -51.54
CA PHE A 121 13.31 60.25 -51.14
C PHE A 121 13.02 60.21 -49.64
N VAL A 122 14.00 60.55 -48.79
CA VAL A 122 13.85 60.56 -47.33
C VAL A 122 12.69 61.48 -46.90
N ALA A 123 12.58 62.68 -47.47
CA ALA A 123 11.51 63.63 -47.17
C ALA A 123 10.11 63.20 -47.66
N SER A 124 10.02 62.21 -48.55
CA SER A 124 8.74 61.67 -49.04
C SER A 124 8.14 60.60 -48.13
N ARG A 125 8.89 60.15 -47.12
CA ARG A 125 8.50 59.09 -46.18
C ARG A 125 7.64 59.62 -45.03
N VAL A 126 6.83 58.72 -44.46
CA VAL A 126 5.96 59.03 -43.30
C VAL A 126 6.82 59.32 -42.06
N ASP A 127 7.79 58.46 -41.80
CA ASP A 127 8.81 58.65 -40.77
C ASP A 127 10.20 58.63 -41.44
N PRO A 128 10.89 59.78 -41.51
CA PRO A 128 12.17 59.90 -42.20
C PRO A 128 13.27 58.98 -41.66
N ASP A 129 13.23 58.69 -40.36
CA ASP A 129 14.26 57.97 -39.60
C ASP A 129 14.02 56.46 -39.46
N ASP A 130 12.86 55.95 -39.92
CA ASP A 130 12.51 54.52 -39.81
C ASP A 130 13.20 53.66 -40.89
N ASP A 131 13.21 52.34 -40.73
CA ASP A 131 13.76 51.40 -41.69
C ASP A 131 12.90 51.30 -42.97
N VAL A 132 13.57 51.10 -44.10
CA VAL A 132 13.03 51.29 -45.44
C VAL A 132 12.62 49.95 -46.06
N CYS A 133 11.39 49.85 -46.58
CA CYS A 133 10.98 48.67 -47.34
C CYS A 133 11.25 48.82 -48.85
N PHE A 134 11.37 47.70 -49.57
CA PHE A 134 11.67 47.72 -51.00
C PHE A 134 10.62 48.47 -51.84
N ASP A 135 9.33 48.36 -51.48
CA ASP A 135 8.23 49.03 -52.19
C ASP A 135 8.30 50.56 -52.15
N GLU A 136 8.92 51.13 -51.09
CA GLU A 136 9.17 52.57 -50.97
C GLU A 136 10.28 53.02 -51.92
N MET A 137 11.31 52.20 -52.11
CA MET A 137 12.52 52.57 -52.84
C MET A 137 12.46 52.22 -54.33
N LYS A 138 11.74 51.16 -54.71
CA LYS A 138 11.82 50.58 -56.07
C LYS A 138 11.55 51.58 -57.18
N MET A 139 10.61 52.50 -56.97
CA MET A 139 10.34 53.54 -57.96
C MET A 139 11.51 54.49 -58.13
N TRP A 140 12.15 54.89 -57.03
CA TRP A 140 13.27 55.82 -57.05
C TRP A 140 14.52 55.19 -57.65
N LEU A 141 14.86 53.97 -57.27
CA LEU A 141 16.02 53.23 -57.78
C LEU A 141 15.96 52.99 -59.30
N CYS A 142 14.75 52.81 -59.84
CA CYS A 142 14.55 52.57 -61.27
C CYS A 142 14.43 53.85 -62.12
N MET A 143 14.33 55.03 -61.50
CA MET A 143 14.31 56.32 -62.20
C MET A 143 15.72 56.74 -62.60
N LEU A 144 15.85 57.46 -63.71
CA LEU A 144 17.09 58.17 -64.03
C LEU A 144 17.10 59.48 -63.22
N PRO A 145 18.13 59.76 -62.41
CA PRO A 145 18.25 61.05 -61.75
C PRO A 145 18.47 62.15 -62.80
N GLU A 146 17.54 63.12 -62.86
CA GLU A 146 17.60 64.24 -63.81
C GLU A 146 18.12 65.54 -63.17
N ASP A 147 18.10 65.64 -61.83
CA ASP A 147 18.45 66.84 -61.07
C ASP A 147 19.60 66.62 -60.06
N GLY A 148 20.59 67.52 -60.10
CA GLY A 148 21.60 67.69 -59.05
C GLY A 148 23.05 67.55 -59.55
N ASP A 149 23.98 68.24 -58.87
CA ASP A 149 25.41 68.02 -59.08
C ASP A 149 25.78 66.59 -58.62
N PRO A 150 26.67 65.88 -59.36
CA PRO A 150 27.14 64.56 -58.95
C PRO A 150 27.74 64.61 -57.54
N CYS A 151 27.35 63.66 -56.70
CA CYS A 151 27.87 63.54 -55.34
C CYS A 151 29.38 63.26 -55.34
N GLY A 152 30.16 64.01 -54.56
CA GLY A 152 31.55 63.67 -54.26
C GLY A 152 31.65 62.53 -53.24
N GLU A 153 32.71 61.71 -53.31
CA GLU A 153 32.91 60.59 -52.35
C GLU A 153 32.97 61.09 -50.90
N GLU A 154 33.60 62.24 -50.63
CA GLU A 154 33.71 62.82 -49.29
C GLU A 154 32.36 63.26 -48.69
N GLU A 155 31.39 63.64 -49.53
CA GLU A 155 30.05 64.02 -49.06
C GLU A 155 29.21 62.77 -48.78
N ALA A 156 29.36 61.72 -49.61
CA ALA A 156 28.73 60.42 -49.41
C ALA A 156 29.17 59.77 -48.09
N GLU A 157 30.47 59.75 -47.83
CA GLU A 157 31.05 59.15 -46.63
C GLU A 157 30.59 59.87 -45.35
N LYS A 158 30.41 61.19 -45.39
CA LYS A 158 29.91 61.96 -44.23
C LYS A 158 28.46 61.64 -43.90
N GLU A 159 27.58 61.57 -44.89
CA GLU A 159 26.17 61.22 -44.64
C GLU A 159 26.05 59.76 -44.17
N GLU A 160 26.87 58.85 -44.72
CA GLU A 160 26.97 57.46 -44.27
C GLU A 160 27.37 57.40 -42.78
N GLU A 161 28.41 58.16 -42.40
CA GLU A 161 28.88 58.26 -41.01
C GLU A 161 27.83 58.89 -40.08
N ASP A 162 27.12 59.92 -40.53
CA ASP A 162 26.05 60.57 -39.76
C ASP A 162 24.85 59.65 -39.51
N LEU A 163 24.46 58.84 -40.50
CA LEU A 163 23.38 57.84 -40.36
C LEU A 163 23.79 56.70 -39.43
N ILE A 164 25.04 56.22 -39.53
CA ILE A 164 25.59 55.21 -38.62
C ILE A 164 25.61 55.75 -37.19
N ASN A 165 26.07 56.99 -36.98
CA ASN A 165 26.15 57.62 -35.66
C ASN A 165 24.77 57.77 -35.03
N LYS A 166 23.78 58.30 -35.75
CA LYS A 166 22.39 58.42 -35.27
C LYS A 166 21.81 57.06 -34.87
N ARG A 167 22.06 56.01 -35.66
CA ARG A 167 21.59 54.67 -35.32
C ARG A 167 22.26 54.16 -34.05
N THR A 168 23.57 54.34 -33.93
CA THR A 168 24.27 53.92 -32.72
C THR A 168 23.73 54.64 -31.48
N GLU A 169 23.38 55.93 -31.57
CA GLU A 169 22.74 56.66 -30.47
C GLU A 169 21.38 56.07 -30.10
N MET A 170 20.52 55.78 -31.07
CA MET A 170 19.23 55.12 -30.80
C MET A 170 19.38 53.73 -30.18
N ASP A 171 20.29 52.90 -30.69
CA ASP A 171 20.59 51.58 -30.14
C ASP A 171 21.15 51.68 -28.70
N TRP A 172 21.93 52.73 -28.42
CA TRP A 172 22.42 53.03 -27.07
C TRP A 172 21.28 53.45 -26.14
N GLU A 173 20.36 54.30 -26.59
CA GLU A 173 19.19 54.75 -25.81
C GLU A 173 18.25 53.58 -25.50
N GLU A 174 17.89 52.75 -26.48
CA GLU A 174 17.06 51.55 -26.26
C GLU A 174 17.72 50.56 -25.29
N ARG A 175 19.04 50.39 -25.43
CA ARG A 175 19.81 49.53 -24.52
C ARG A 175 19.88 50.11 -23.11
N GLU A 176 20.01 51.42 -22.97
CA GLU A 176 20.00 52.11 -21.68
C GLU A 176 18.62 52.01 -21.01
N GLU A 177 17.53 52.12 -21.76
CA GLU A 177 16.17 51.90 -21.26
C GLU A 177 15.93 50.46 -20.80
N LEU A 178 16.39 49.47 -21.56
CA LEU A 178 16.34 48.05 -21.16
C LEU A 178 17.15 47.77 -19.90
N LEU A 179 18.34 48.39 -19.78
CA LEU A 179 19.16 48.28 -18.57
C LEU A 179 18.48 48.94 -17.37
N LYS A 180 17.84 50.10 -17.53
CA LYS A 180 17.05 50.75 -16.47
C LYS A 180 15.90 49.88 -15.99
N LEU A 181 15.16 49.24 -16.90
CA LEU A 181 14.08 48.30 -16.55
C LEU A 181 14.57 47.07 -15.77
N GLN A 182 15.74 46.54 -16.12
CA GLN A 182 16.36 45.44 -15.38
C GLN A 182 16.88 45.89 -14.01
N GLU A 183 17.49 47.08 -13.93
CA GLU A 183 17.91 47.68 -12.66
C GLU A 183 16.73 47.95 -11.73
N ASP A 184 15.59 48.41 -12.26
CA ASP A 184 14.34 48.59 -11.49
C ASP A 184 13.81 47.25 -10.92
N ASP A 185 13.86 46.16 -11.69
CA ASP A 185 13.47 44.82 -11.22
C ASP A 185 14.43 44.26 -10.16
N HIS A 186 15.74 44.47 -10.32
CA HIS A 186 16.75 44.07 -9.33
C HIS A 186 16.66 44.89 -8.05
N THR A 187 16.43 46.19 -8.16
CA THR A 187 16.25 47.08 -6.99
C THR A 187 14.98 46.72 -6.22
N LEU A 188 13.85 46.45 -6.89
CA LEU A 188 12.62 45.96 -6.25
C LEU A 188 12.84 44.65 -5.49
N ALA A 189 13.57 43.69 -6.09
CA ALA A 189 13.91 42.44 -5.42
C ALA A 189 14.85 42.64 -4.21
N ALA A 190 15.82 43.54 -4.33
CA ALA A 190 16.74 43.88 -3.25
C ALA A 190 16.03 44.61 -2.09
N GLU A 191 15.13 45.55 -2.39
CA GLU A 191 14.27 46.23 -1.43
C GLU A 191 13.32 45.26 -0.72
N ALA A 192 12.69 44.35 -1.46
CA ALA A 192 11.85 43.31 -0.88
C ALA A 192 12.64 42.37 0.03
N ARG A 193 13.87 42.00 -0.33
CA ARG A 193 14.77 41.21 0.53
C ARG A 193 15.11 41.98 1.81
N GLN A 194 15.43 43.26 1.72
CA GLN A 194 15.65 44.10 2.91
C GLN A 194 14.40 44.20 3.78
N GLN A 195 13.22 44.35 3.19
CA GLN A 195 11.95 44.33 3.93
C GLN A 195 11.70 42.98 4.61
N GLN A 196 11.96 41.86 3.92
CA GLN A 196 11.83 40.52 4.51
C GLN A 196 12.81 40.30 5.66
N GLN A 197 14.07 40.73 5.51
CA GLN A 197 15.07 40.70 6.58
C GLN A 197 14.63 41.55 7.77
N TYR A 198 14.17 42.77 7.53
CA TYR A 198 13.64 43.65 8.56
C TYR A 198 12.41 43.05 9.26
N GLN A 199 11.50 42.44 8.52
CA GLN A 199 10.34 41.73 9.10
C GLN A 199 10.77 40.52 9.92
N ALA A 200 11.79 39.77 9.47
CA ALA A 200 12.35 38.63 10.19
C ALA A 200 13.01 39.09 11.49
N GLU A 201 13.82 40.15 11.46
CA GLU A 201 14.42 40.77 12.64
C GLU A 201 13.35 41.30 13.60
N PHE A 202 12.34 41.98 13.09
CA PHE A 202 11.21 42.46 13.88
C PHE A 202 10.46 41.30 14.56
N LYS A 203 10.18 40.22 13.82
CA LYS A 203 9.57 39.00 14.37
C LYS A 203 10.45 38.36 15.43
N TYR A 204 11.75 38.23 15.17
CA TYR A 204 12.72 37.70 16.12
C TYR A 204 12.76 38.52 17.42
N HIS A 205 12.87 39.85 17.31
CA HIS A 205 12.84 40.74 18.47
C HIS A 205 11.49 40.71 19.20
N GLY A 206 10.38 40.61 18.46
CA GLY A 206 9.05 40.41 19.03
C GLY A 206 8.94 39.08 19.80
N HIS A 207 9.44 37.99 19.22
CA HIS A 207 9.48 36.67 19.85
C HIS A 207 10.36 36.65 21.10
N ARG A 208 11.53 37.28 21.04
CA ARG A 208 12.44 37.45 22.18
C ARG A 208 11.76 38.18 23.33
N LYS A 209 11.12 39.32 23.03
CA LYS A 209 10.40 40.13 24.04
C LYS A 209 9.20 39.36 24.62
N LEU A 210 8.47 38.62 23.79
CA LEU A 210 7.38 37.76 24.24
C LEU A 210 7.88 36.62 25.14
N ASN A 211 9.01 36.01 24.80
CA ASN A 211 9.64 34.97 25.62
C ASN A 211 10.10 35.50 26.98
N ARG A 212 10.66 36.71 27.02
CA ARG A 212 10.99 37.43 28.27
C ARG A 212 9.75 37.72 29.10
N TRP A 213 8.69 38.26 28.48
CA TRP A 213 7.40 38.47 29.14
C TRP A 213 6.90 37.16 29.77
N ASN A 214 6.95 36.06 29.01
CA ASN A 214 6.43 34.77 29.46
C ASN A 214 7.25 34.15 30.60
N LYS A 215 8.58 34.35 30.64
CA LYS A 215 9.46 33.79 31.68
C LYS A 215 9.59 34.67 32.94
N GLY A 216 9.65 35.99 32.78
CA GLY A 216 9.93 36.93 33.87
C GLY A 216 8.89 38.04 34.06
N GLY A 217 7.76 37.98 33.35
CA GLY A 217 6.71 38.98 33.43
C GLY A 217 7.10 40.34 32.83
N VAL A 218 6.32 41.37 33.16
CA VAL A 218 6.50 42.74 32.65
C VAL A 218 7.87 43.31 33.05
N GLU A 219 8.38 42.96 34.23
CA GLU A 219 9.66 43.43 34.75
C GLU A 219 10.84 43.01 33.85
N ALA A 220 10.83 41.77 33.34
CA ALA A 220 11.85 41.26 32.43
C ALA A 220 11.82 41.87 31.01
N VAL A 221 10.72 42.52 30.63
CA VAL A 221 10.58 43.25 29.36
C VAL A 221 11.02 44.70 29.50
N ILE A 222 10.74 45.31 30.66
CA ILE A 222 11.15 46.69 30.97
C ILE A 222 12.68 46.76 31.13
N PHE A 223 13.29 45.77 31.79
CA PHE A 223 14.73 45.69 32.00
C PHE A 223 15.39 44.71 31.02
N ASP A 224 15.32 45.01 29.72
CA ASP A 224 15.87 44.17 28.66
C ASP A 224 17.42 44.22 28.63
N ASP A 225 18.07 43.25 29.28
CA ASP A 225 19.53 43.07 29.33
C ASP A 225 20.17 42.45 28.06
N GLY A 226 19.40 42.23 26.99
CA GLY A 226 19.92 41.69 25.72
C GLY A 226 20.23 40.18 25.71
N THR A 227 20.25 39.51 26.86
CA THR A 227 20.41 38.06 27.01
C THR A 227 19.27 37.26 26.37
N ASP A 228 19.55 36.34 25.45
CA ASP A 228 18.52 35.44 24.91
C ASP A 228 18.17 34.36 25.94
N TRP A 229 16.93 34.39 26.42
CA TRP A 229 16.39 33.32 27.26
C TRP A 229 16.02 32.17 26.33
N GLY A 230 17.00 31.29 26.02
CA GLY A 230 16.93 30.25 24.98
C GLY A 230 15.62 29.46 24.84
N GLU A 231 15.45 28.82 23.67
CA GLU A 231 14.26 28.08 23.18
C GLU A 231 13.75 26.94 24.07
N ASP A 232 14.31 26.74 25.26
CA ASP A 232 13.68 26.02 26.37
C ASP A 232 12.50 26.82 26.93
N VAL A 233 11.59 27.25 26.06
CA VAL A 233 10.23 27.56 26.46
C VAL A 233 9.65 26.22 26.86
N GLN A 234 9.32 26.05 28.14
CA GLN A 234 8.26 25.13 28.51
C GLN A 234 7.03 25.57 27.72
N GLN A 235 6.88 25.05 26.49
CA GLN A 235 5.72 25.28 25.64
C GLN A 235 4.54 24.99 26.54
N ARG A 236 3.69 26.01 26.78
CA ARG A 236 2.44 25.77 27.50
C ARG A 236 1.77 24.61 26.78
N ALA A 237 1.44 23.55 27.51
CA ALA A 237 0.83 22.37 26.96
C ALA A 237 -0.35 22.77 26.05
N ARG A 238 -0.19 22.61 24.73
CA ARG A 238 -1.26 22.94 23.79
C ARG A 238 -2.23 21.77 23.73
N ASP A 239 -3.41 21.98 24.27
CA ASP A 239 -4.48 20.97 24.31
C ASP A 239 -5.64 21.31 23.35
N LYS A 240 -5.62 22.48 22.70
CA LYS A 240 -6.69 22.95 21.80
C LYS A 240 -6.09 23.62 20.57
N VAL A 241 -6.81 23.52 19.45
CA VAL A 241 -6.46 24.14 18.16
C VAL A 241 -7.46 25.25 17.84
N GLY A 242 -6.93 26.41 17.45
CA GLY A 242 -7.72 27.57 17.02
C GLY A 242 -8.06 27.54 15.52
N VAL A 243 -9.09 28.29 15.11
CA VAL A 243 -9.45 28.44 13.69
C VAL A 243 -8.32 29.10 12.89
N THR A 244 -7.66 30.09 13.48
CA THR A 244 -6.52 30.79 12.85
C THR A 244 -5.34 29.86 12.59
N GLU A 245 -5.12 28.86 13.46
CA GLU A 245 -4.05 27.88 13.29
C GLU A 245 -4.34 26.91 12.14
N LEU A 246 -5.60 26.50 11.97
CA LEU A 246 -6.02 25.68 10.83
C LEU A 246 -5.89 26.43 9.50
N LEU A 247 -6.29 27.70 9.45
CA LEU A 247 -6.15 28.53 8.25
C LEU A 247 -4.68 28.78 7.94
N ALA A 248 -3.86 29.12 8.93
CA ALA A 248 -2.42 29.29 8.75
C ALA A 248 -1.75 27.99 8.28
N ALA A 249 -2.22 26.83 8.74
CA ALA A 249 -1.75 25.56 8.21
C ALA A 249 -2.13 25.42 6.73
N LEU A 250 -3.40 25.61 6.37
CA LEU A 250 -3.82 25.53 4.97
C LEU A 250 -3.04 26.49 4.05
N ASP A 251 -2.80 27.73 4.51
CA ASP A 251 -2.02 28.73 3.78
C ASP A 251 -0.59 28.23 3.51
N GLU A 252 0.02 27.63 4.51
CA GLU A 252 1.38 27.09 4.45
C GLU A 252 1.50 25.90 3.48
N LYS A 253 0.53 24.98 3.46
CA LYS A 253 0.46 23.88 2.47
C LYS A 253 0.62 24.41 1.05
N TYR A 254 -0.22 25.36 0.66
CA TYR A 254 -0.21 25.88 -0.71
C TYR A 254 0.94 26.84 -0.96
N ARG A 255 1.45 27.55 0.06
CA ARG A 255 2.67 28.34 -0.04
C ARG A 255 3.84 27.45 -0.46
N LEU A 256 4.05 26.32 0.23
CA LEU A 256 5.12 25.37 -0.10
C LEU A 256 5.00 24.84 -1.53
N LEU A 257 3.80 24.46 -1.97
CA LEU A 257 3.57 23.97 -3.33
C LEU A 257 3.83 25.05 -4.40
N ARG A 258 3.36 26.28 -4.16
CA ARG A 258 3.61 27.42 -5.07
C ARG A 258 5.10 27.75 -5.14
N GLU A 259 5.80 27.77 -4.01
CA GLU A 259 7.24 28.05 -3.98
C GLU A 259 8.04 27.05 -4.82
N ARG A 260 7.70 25.76 -4.75
CA ARG A 260 8.33 24.73 -5.59
C ARG A 260 8.05 24.93 -7.08
N LEU A 261 6.82 25.31 -7.44
CA LEU A 261 6.48 25.61 -8.83
C LEU A 261 7.24 26.85 -9.33
N LEU A 262 7.33 27.90 -8.51
CA LEU A 262 8.02 29.13 -8.86
C LEU A 262 9.53 28.91 -8.99
N GLU A 263 10.11 28.02 -8.19
CA GLU A 263 11.51 27.57 -8.35
C GLU A 263 11.73 26.85 -9.69
N GLU A 264 10.85 25.92 -10.07
CA GLU A 264 10.90 25.26 -11.39
C GLU A 264 10.70 26.26 -12.53
N MET A 265 9.78 27.22 -12.40
CA MET A 265 9.58 28.28 -13.40
C MET A 265 10.84 29.13 -13.59
N ALA A 266 11.48 29.55 -12.49
CA ALA A 266 12.75 30.30 -12.54
C ALA A 266 13.87 29.46 -13.19
N LYS A 267 13.99 28.19 -12.80
CA LYS A 267 14.97 27.25 -13.37
C LYS A 267 14.78 27.04 -14.86
N VAL A 268 13.53 26.91 -15.32
CA VAL A 268 13.17 26.77 -16.74
C VAL A 268 13.47 28.06 -17.50
N HIS A 269 13.15 29.22 -16.94
CA HIS A 269 13.40 30.51 -17.57
C HIS A 269 14.90 30.76 -17.83
N ILE A 270 15.75 30.40 -16.87
CA ILE A 270 17.21 30.60 -16.95
C ILE A 270 17.90 29.48 -17.75
N GLY A 271 17.31 28.29 -17.76
CA GLY A 271 17.85 27.07 -18.37
C GLY A 271 18.75 26.29 -17.40
N GLU A 272 18.67 24.95 -17.43
CA GLU A 272 19.30 24.08 -16.43
C GLU A 272 20.83 24.27 -16.31
N GLY A 273 21.53 24.51 -17.42
CA GLY A 273 22.98 24.69 -17.44
C GLY A 273 23.42 25.97 -16.73
N ASN A 274 22.71 27.07 -16.96
CA ASN A 274 22.97 28.36 -16.32
C ASN A 274 22.47 28.37 -14.87
N TRP A 275 21.36 27.69 -14.59
CA TRP A 275 20.87 27.54 -13.22
C TRP A 275 21.92 26.88 -12.32
N LEU A 276 22.60 25.85 -12.80
CA LEU A 276 23.65 25.14 -12.05
C LEU A 276 24.92 25.98 -11.84
N SER A 277 25.20 26.98 -12.68
CA SER A 277 26.36 27.86 -12.54
C SER A 277 26.13 29.03 -11.60
N LEU A 278 24.87 29.44 -11.38
CA LEU A 278 24.52 30.48 -10.39
C LEU A 278 24.81 30.03 -8.96
N SER A 279 25.21 30.99 -8.12
CA SER A 279 25.32 30.82 -6.67
C SER A 279 23.95 30.67 -6.01
N GLU A 280 23.92 30.14 -4.78
CA GLU A 280 22.66 29.95 -4.05
C GLU A 280 21.92 31.28 -3.80
N SER A 281 22.67 32.36 -3.54
CA SER A 281 22.09 33.70 -3.38
C SER A 281 21.48 34.24 -4.68
N GLU A 282 22.11 34.00 -5.82
CA GLU A 282 21.60 34.45 -7.12
C GLU A 282 20.37 33.65 -7.53
N ARG A 283 20.36 32.33 -7.29
CA ARG A 283 19.16 31.50 -7.50
C ARG A 283 17.99 31.99 -6.65
N GLN A 284 18.23 32.27 -5.37
CA GLN A 284 17.21 32.81 -4.47
C GLN A 284 16.67 34.17 -4.95
N GLU A 285 17.51 35.02 -5.55
CA GLU A 285 17.08 36.30 -6.13
C GLU A 285 16.13 36.10 -7.31
N GLN A 286 16.50 35.21 -8.22
CA GLN A 286 15.69 34.89 -9.39
C GLN A 286 14.33 34.30 -9.00
N VAL A 287 14.31 33.41 -7.99
CA VAL A 287 13.04 32.89 -7.44
C VAL A 287 12.23 34.00 -6.79
N LEU A 288 12.85 34.90 -6.01
CA LEU A 288 12.17 35.99 -5.34
C LEU A 288 11.54 36.98 -6.35
N GLN A 289 12.22 37.27 -7.46
CA GLN A 289 11.68 38.12 -8.53
C GLN A 289 10.39 37.53 -9.11
N VAL A 290 10.39 36.23 -9.43
CA VAL A 290 9.19 35.54 -9.95
C VAL A 290 8.09 35.48 -8.88
N GLN A 291 8.44 35.27 -7.61
CA GLN A 291 7.51 35.29 -6.48
C GLN A 291 6.80 36.65 -6.34
N LEU A 292 7.54 37.77 -6.37
CA LEU A 292 6.96 39.11 -6.23
C LEU A 292 5.98 39.42 -7.36
N LYS A 293 6.36 39.09 -8.61
CA LYS A 293 5.47 39.25 -9.78
C LYS A 293 4.22 38.37 -9.65
N ALA A 294 4.35 37.13 -9.17
CA ALA A 294 3.21 36.26 -8.91
C ALA A 294 2.29 36.80 -7.79
N GLU A 295 2.85 37.32 -6.70
CA GLU A 295 2.08 37.92 -5.61
C GLU A 295 1.31 39.17 -6.06
N GLN A 296 1.92 40.01 -6.90
CA GLN A 296 1.24 41.16 -7.50
C GLN A 296 0.03 40.71 -8.33
N LEU A 297 0.17 39.67 -9.15
CA LEU A 297 -0.93 39.09 -9.92
C LEU A 297 -2.04 38.50 -9.04
N PHE A 298 -1.67 37.87 -7.92
CA PHE A 298 -2.64 37.33 -6.97
C PHE A 298 -3.41 38.43 -6.24
N GLN A 299 -2.73 39.52 -5.86
CA GLN A 299 -3.37 40.69 -5.24
C GLN A 299 -4.31 41.40 -6.22
N SER A 300 -3.93 41.49 -7.51
CA SER A 300 -4.77 42.08 -8.56
C SER A 300 -5.88 41.15 -9.07
N LYS A 301 -5.91 39.88 -8.62
CA LYS A 301 -6.84 38.81 -9.07
C LYS A 301 -6.78 38.52 -10.58
N GLN A 302 -5.65 38.80 -11.23
CA GLN A 302 -5.45 38.58 -12.66
C GLN A 302 -4.78 37.23 -12.92
N PHE A 303 -5.43 36.14 -12.50
CA PHE A 303 -4.85 34.79 -12.56
C PHE A 303 -4.60 34.30 -14.00
N ASP A 304 -5.37 34.79 -14.97
CA ASP A 304 -5.23 34.42 -16.38
C ASP A 304 -3.90 34.89 -17.00
N GLN A 305 -3.20 35.83 -16.34
CA GLN A 305 -1.89 36.32 -16.75
C GLN A 305 -0.73 35.49 -16.15
N ALA A 306 -0.99 34.49 -15.32
CA ALA A 306 0.08 33.63 -14.78
C ALA A 306 1.01 32.99 -15.85
N PRO A 307 0.54 32.65 -17.08
CA PRO A 307 1.43 32.16 -18.15
C PRO A 307 2.42 33.20 -18.69
N THR A 308 2.18 34.50 -18.48
CA THR A 308 3.10 35.56 -18.92
C THR A 308 4.26 35.79 -17.94
N LEU A 309 4.26 35.11 -16.80
CA LEU A 309 5.38 35.14 -15.86
C LEU A 309 6.63 34.47 -16.47
N PRO A 310 7.84 34.84 -16.02
CA PRO A 310 9.08 34.17 -16.44
C PRO A 310 8.99 32.66 -16.22
N GLY A 311 9.12 31.87 -17.30
CA GLY A 311 9.00 30.42 -17.28
C GLY A 311 7.57 29.87 -17.19
N GLY A 312 6.53 30.73 -17.14
CA GLY A 312 5.11 30.36 -17.01
C GLY A 312 4.46 29.83 -18.29
N GLY A 313 5.02 30.15 -19.45
CA GLY A 313 4.55 29.67 -20.75
C GLY A 313 5.05 28.28 -21.14
N HIS A 314 5.92 27.66 -20.32
CA HIS A 314 6.48 26.35 -20.66
C HIS A 314 5.41 25.25 -20.58
N PRO A 315 5.27 24.38 -21.61
CA PRO A 315 4.34 23.28 -21.57
C PRO A 315 4.69 22.28 -20.46
N HIS A 316 3.67 21.76 -19.79
CA HIS A 316 3.75 20.75 -18.75
C HIS A 316 2.87 19.56 -19.16
N ASP A 317 3.45 18.35 -19.09
CA ASP A 317 2.83 17.13 -19.63
C ASP A 317 1.55 16.72 -18.89
N GLN A 318 1.45 17.12 -17.61
CA GLN A 318 0.36 16.73 -16.72
C GLN A 318 -0.33 17.96 -16.12
N ASN A 319 -1.66 17.93 -16.07
CA ASN A 319 -2.47 18.93 -15.39
C ASN A 319 -2.53 18.71 -13.86
N LEU A 320 -3.04 19.70 -13.12
CA LEU A 320 -3.10 19.64 -11.65
C LEU A 320 -3.96 18.46 -11.15
N ARG A 321 -4.99 18.07 -11.91
CA ARG A 321 -5.87 16.94 -11.55
C ARG A 321 -5.15 15.59 -11.66
N ALA A 322 -4.30 15.41 -12.66
CA ALA A 322 -3.46 14.22 -12.78
C ALA A 322 -2.50 14.10 -11.58
N LEU A 323 -1.89 15.22 -11.18
CA LEU A 323 -0.91 15.27 -10.10
C LEU A 323 -1.53 15.17 -8.69
N MET A 324 -2.54 15.98 -8.35
CA MET A 324 -3.11 16.00 -6.99
C MET A 324 -4.43 15.22 -6.84
N GLY A 325 -5.12 14.92 -7.95
CA GLY A 325 -6.51 14.47 -7.92
C GLY A 325 -7.48 15.61 -7.62
N GLU A 326 -8.70 15.28 -7.28
CA GLU A 326 -9.73 16.25 -6.88
C GLU A 326 -9.65 16.56 -5.39
N ILE A 327 -10.39 17.60 -4.95
CA ILE A 327 -10.57 17.90 -3.54
C ILE A 327 -11.40 16.77 -2.90
N TYR A 328 -11.13 16.47 -1.63
CA TYR A 328 -11.73 15.36 -0.88
C TYR A 328 -13.24 15.19 -1.07
N ASP A 329 -14.01 16.29 -0.97
CA ASP A 329 -15.48 16.22 -1.05
C ASP A 329 -15.99 15.88 -2.46
N ASP A 330 -15.30 16.34 -3.51
CA ASP A 330 -15.65 16.03 -4.91
C ASP A 330 -15.25 14.61 -5.30
N GLN A 331 -14.08 14.17 -4.82
CA GLN A 331 -13.63 12.80 -5.03
C GLN A 331 -14.54 11.80 -4.33
N LYS A 332 -15.05 12.14 -3.14
CA LYS A 332 -16.02 11.29 -2.44
C LYS A 332 -17.28 11.07 -3.28
N LYS A 333 -17.83 12.14 -3.87
CA LYS A 333 -18.98 12.03 -4.79
C LYS A 333 -18.66 11.18 -6.00
N ARG A 334 -17.50 11.37 -6.62
CA ARG A 334 -17.07 10.53 -7.75
C ARG A 334 -16.95 9.06 -7.37
N HIS A 335 -16.40 8.76 -6.20
CA HIS A 335 -16.29 7.39 -5.73
C HIS A 335 -17.70 6.79 -5.53
N GLU A 336 -18.66 7.56 -5.02
CA GLU A 336 -20.07 7.16 -4.96
C GLU A 336 -20.65 6.91 -6.37
N ASP A 337 -20.42 7.81 -7.32
CA ASP A 337 -20.86 7.65 -8.73
C ASP A 337 -20.22 6.42 -9.40
N GLN A 338 -18.94 6.17 -9.14
CA GLN A 338 -18.22 4.99 -9.63
C GLN A 338 -18.78 3.69 -9.00
N LEU A 339 -19.13 3.71 -7.72
CA LEU A 339 -19.79 2.58 -7.06
C LEU A 339 -21.17 2.31 -7.65
N GLU A 340 -21.93 3.35 -8.01
CA GLU A 340 -23.21 3.17 -8.71
C GLU A 340 -23.02 2.64 -10.14
N GLN A 341 -22.05 3.17 -10.88
CA GLN A 341 -21.75 2.71 -12.22
C GLN A 341 -21.26 1.25 -12.24
N THR A 342 -20.40 0.85 -11.29
CA THR A 342 -19.99 -0.56 -11.15
C THR A 342 -21.17 -1.47 -10.85
N LYS A 343 -22.12 -1.05 -9.98
CA LYS A 343 -23.35 -1.82 -9.73
C LYS A 343 -24.19 -2.01 -10.98
N ARG A 344 -24.38 -0.95 -11.78
CA ARG A 344 -25.13 -1.03 -13.05
C ARG A 344 -24.48 -1.99 -14.05
N LEU A 345 -23.16 -1.89 -14.22
CA LEU A 345 -22.41 -2.79 -15.11
C LEU A 345 -22.46 -4.26 -14.64
N MET A 346 -22.41 -4.50 -13.32
CA MET A 346 -22.62 -5.84 -12.75
C MET A 346 -24.03 -6.36 -13.01
N GLU A 347 -25.07 -5.52 -12.88
CA GLU A 347 -26.46 -5.87 -13.21
C GLU A 347 -26.65 -6.17 -14.71
N GLU A 348 -25.87 -5.52 -15.56
CA GLU A 348 -25.80 -5.75 -17.01
C GLU A 348 -24.99 -7.03 -17.38
N GLY A 349 -24.37 -7.69 -16.41
CA GLY A 349 -23.63 -8.95 -16.59
C GLY A 349 -22.23 -8.79 -17.17
N THR A 350 -21.61 -7.61 -17.09
CA THR A 350 -20.20 -7.43 -17.47
C THR A 350 -19.26 -8.08 -16.44
N SER A 351 -18.14 -8.63 -16.91
CA SER A 351 -17.14 -9.24 -16.02
C SER A 351 -16.36 -8.19 -15.23
N ASP A 352 -15.83 -8.57 -14.06
CA ASP A 352 -15.06 -7.65 -13.20
C ASP A 352 -13.84 -7.04 -13.92
N GLU A 353 -13.23 -7.78 -14.83
CA GLU A 353 -12.05 -7.33 -15.59
C GLU A 353 -12.41 -6.31 -16.68
N GLU A 354 -13.55 -6.48 -17.33
CA GLU A 354 -14.10 -5.49 -18.27
C GLU A 354 -14.52 -4.21 -17.54
N ILE A 355 -15.16 -4.35 -16.37
CA ILE A 355 -15.51 -3.21 -15.51
C ILE A 355 -14.26 -2.44 -15.10
N PHE A 356 -13.20 -3.14 -14.69
CA PHE A 356 -11.93 -2.52 -14.35
C PHE A 356 -11.35 -1.72 -15.52
N GLN A 357 -11.33 -2.31 -16.73
CA GLN A 357 -10.76 -1.65 -17.91
C GLN A 357 -11.56 -0.41 -18.33
N VAL A 358 -12.89 -0.47 -18.26
CA VAL A 358 -13.77 0.68 -18.52
C VAL A 358 -13.47 1.81 -17.53
N MET A 359 -13.36 1.49 -16.24
CA MET A 359 -13.04 2.48 -15.21
C MET A 359 -11.65 3.09 -15.39
N GLU A 360 -10.66 2.27 -15.73
CA GLU A 360 -9.30 2.74 -16.01
C GLU A 360 -9.27 3.69 -17.22
N ASN A 361 -9.97 3.34 -18.30
CA ASN A 361 -10.05 4.19 -19.50
C ASN A 361 -10.77 5.51 -19.20
N ASN A 362 -11.93 5.47 -18.52
CA ASN A 362 -12.65 6.68 -18.12
C ASN A 362 -11.78 7.60 -17.26
N TYR A 363 -11.00 7.02 -16.36
CA TYR A 363 -10.07 7.79 -15.53
C TYR A 363 -8.91 8.37 -16.33
N ARG A 364 -8.35 7.61 -17.28
CA ARG A 364 -7.28 8.06 -18.17
C ARG A 364 -7.73 9.24 -19.04
N ASP A 365 -8.92 9.16 -19.61
CA ASP A 365 -9.51 10.26 -20.37
C ASP A 365 -9.77 11.48 -19.48
N PHE A 366 -10.24 11.25 -18.25
CA PHE A 366 -10.48 12.31 -17.27
C PHE A 366 -9.21 13.08 -16.88
N ILE A 367 -8.07 12.40 -16.71
CA ILE A 367 -6.80 13.05 -16.35
C ILE A 367 -6.01 13.55 -17.55
N SER A 368 -6.43 13.22 -18.78
CA SER A 368 -5.74 13.63 -20.00
C SER A 368 -5.76 15.16 -20.17
N GLY A 369 -4.66 15.70 -20.71
CA GLY A 369 -4.51 17.12 -21.01
C GLY A 369 -3.17 17.68 -20.54
N SER A 370 -2.47 18.36 -21.46
CA SER A 370 -1.30 19.17 -21.13
C SER A 370 -1.74 20.55 -20.64
N THR A 371 -0.87 21.20 -19.90
CA THR A 371 -1.09 22.55 -19.37
C THR A 371 0.20 23.35 -19.46
N THR A 372 0.24 24.58 -18.95
CA THR A 372 1.48 25.32 -18.75
C THR A 372 1.79 25.47 -17.27
N THR A 373 3.05 25.70 -16.93
CA THR A 373 3.49 25.98 -15.55
C THR A 373 2.73 27.16 -14.93
N GLY A 374 2.42 28.22 -15.71
CA GLY A 374 1.59 29.34 -15.25
C GLY A 374 0.13 28.96 -15.02
N GLN A 375 -0.46 28.10 -15.86
CA GLN A 375 -1.82 27.58 -15.63
C GLN A 375 -1.89 26.72 -14.35
N LEU A 376 -0.88 25.87 -14.10
CA LEU A 376 -0.78 25.11 -12.84
C LEU A 376 -0.74 26.01 -11.61
N LEU A 377 -0.06 27.17 -11.70
CA LEU A 377 -0.01 28.15 -10.62
C LEU A 377 -1.38 28.76 -10.34
N SER A 378 -2.14 29.08 -11.40
CA SER A 378 -3.53 29.55 -11.30
C SER A 378 -4.44 28.48 -10.69
N ASP A 379 -4.34 27.23 -11.18
CA ASP A 379 -5.13 26.11 -10.69
C ASP A 379 -4.87 25.83 -9.19
N LEU A 380 -3.62 25.93 -8.74
CA LEU A 380 -3.26 25.79 -7.33
C LEU A 380 -3.91 26.88 -6.46
N GLN A 381 -3.94 28.13 -6.95
CA GLN A 381 -4.59 29.22 -6.23
C GLN A 381 -6.11 29.04 -6.18
N GLN A 382 -6.74 28.59 -7.26
CA GLN A 382 -8.17 28.28 -7.28
C GLN A 382 -8.50 27.15 -6.29
N ARG A 383 -7.70 26.08 -6.27
CA ARG A 383 -7.86 24.97 -5.32
C ARG A 383 -7.74 25.43 -3.87
N TYR A 384 -6.77 26.31 -3.58
CA TYR A 384 -6.60 26.92 -2.25
C TYR A 384 -7.87 27.66 -1.80
N GLU A 385 -8.43 28.53 -2.65
CA GLU A 385 -9.65 29.28 -2.30
C GLU A 385 -10.86 28.34 -2.08
N LEU A 386 -10.99 27.28 -2.87
CA LEU A 386 -12.03 26.26 -2.70
C LEU A 386 -11.89 25.48 -1.39
N GLU A 387 -10.68 25.01 -1.06
CA GLU A 387 -10.42 24.27 0.18
C GLU A 387 -10.61 25.18 1.40
N LYS A 388 -10.20 26.45 1.31
CA LYS A 388 -10.39 27.46 2.34
C LYS A 388 -11.86 27.76 2.59
N ALA A 389 -12.65 27.97 1.52
CA ALA A 389 -14.09 28.17 1.63
C ALA A 389 -14.78 26.94 2.25
N THR A 390 -14.36 25.74 1.86
CA THR A 390 -14.88 24.48 2.41
C THR A 390 -14.57 24.34 3.90
N LEU A 391 -13.33 24.63 4.32
CA LEU A 391 -12.91 24.59 5.72
C LEU A 391 -13.66 25.63 6.56
N LEU A 392 -13.83 26.86 6.05
CA LEU A 392 -14.62 27.90 6.71
C LEU A 392 -16.09 27.51 6.83
N GLY A 393 -16.68 26.91 5.78
CA GLY A 393 -18.04 26.40 5.82
C GLY A 393 -18.25 25.31 6.88
N LYS A 394 -17.31 24.37 7.00
CA LYS A 394 -17.32 23.34 8.08
C LYS A 394 -17.17 23.94 9.48
N LEU A 395 -16.62 25.15 9.60
CA LEU A 395 -16.46 25.87 10.86
C LEU A 395 -17.63 26.81 11.20
N GLN A 396 -18.45 27.20 10.21
CA GLN A 396 -19.53 28.18 10.33
C GLN A 396 -20.85 27.63 9.75
N VAL A 397 -21.66 26.96 10.58
CA VAL A 397 -23.08 26.69 10.24
C VAL A 397 -23.94 27.29 11.36
N ASP A 398 -24.83 28.23 10.99
CA ASP A 398 -25.83 28.88 11.87
C ASP A 398 -25.31 29.38 13.24
N GLY A 399 -24.11 29.97 13.26
CA GLY A 399 -23.54 30.59 14.47
C GLY A 399 -23.06 29.61 15.55
N ASN A 400 -23.19 28.30 15.32
CA ASN A 400 -22.63 27.26 16.18
C ASN A 400 -21.35 26.68 15.57
N VAL A 401 -20.32 26.50 16.41
CA VAL A 401 -19.11 25.76 16.04
C VAL A 401 -19.50 24.29 15.83
N VAL A 402 -19.47 23.83 14.57
CA VAL A 402 -19.79 22.44 14.23
C VAL A 402 -18.62 21.51 14.52
N LEU A 403 -17.38 21.91 14.19
CA LEU A 403 -16.19 21.09 14.44
C LEU A 403 -15.77 21.13 15.91
N GLY A 404 -15.88 19.99 16.59
CA GLY A 404 -15.43 19.79 17.96
C GLY A 404 -13.90 19.95 18.12
N VAL A 405 -13.43 20.10 19.37
CA VAL A 405 -11.98 20.18 19.65
C VAL A 405 -11.20 18.99 19.06
N PRO A 406 -11.65 17.71 19.18
CA PRO A 406 -10.94 16.58 18.60
C PRO A 406 -10.83 16.64 17.07
N GLU A 407 -11.88 17.07 16.39
CA GLU A 407 -11.95 17.15 14.93
C GLU A 407 -11.04 18.26 14.38
N ARG A 408 -10.92 19.38 15.11
CA ARG A 408 -9.95 20.44 14.76
C ARG A 408 -8.51 19.98 14.91
N ILE A 409 -8.21 19.21 15.98
CA ILE A 409 -6.87 18.67 16.16
C ILE A 409 -6.57 17.66 15.04
N LEU A 410 -7.54 16.80 14.70
CA LEU A 410 -7.44 15.87 13.59
C LEU A 410 -7.12 16.58 12.27
N ALA A 411 -7.88 17.63 11.94
CA ALA A 411 -7.68 18.43 10.74
C ALA A 411 -6.28 19.08 10.70
N LEU A 412 -5.80 19.59 11.85
CA LEU A 412 -4.45 20.15 11.94
C LEU A 412 -3.38 19.09 11.69
N VAL A 413 -3.46 17.92 12.34
CA VAL A 413 -2.49 16.83 12.14
C VAL A 413 -2.49 16.36 10.68
N TYR A 414 -3.66 16.36 10.04
CA TYR A 414 -3.82 16.00 8.64
C TYR A 414 -3.14 17.00 7.70
N LEU A 415 -3.38 18.31 7.89
CA LEU A 415 -2.69 19.37 7.14
C LEU A 415 -1.17 19.32 7.37
N MET A 416 -0.72 19.08 8.60
CA MET A 416 0.71 18.96 8.91
C MET A 416 1.39 17.79 8.19
N ARG A 417 0.69 16.68 7.92
CA ARG A 417 1.21 15.62 7.03
C ARG A 417 1.36 16.15 5.60
N GLN A 418 0.35 16.84 5.08
CA GLN A 418 0.37 17.39 3.73
C GLN A 418 1.53 18.38 3.55
N HIS A 419 1.86 19.19 4.56
CA HIS A 419 3.02 20.08 4.51
C HIS A 419 4.32 19.32 4.39
N ARG A 420 4.44 18.22 5.15
CA ARG A 420 5.62 17.37 5.09
C ARG A 420 5.75 16.70 3.74
N CYS A 421 4.65 16.21 3.16
CA CYS A 421 4.64 15.70 1.79
C CYS A 421 5.07 16.77 0.77
N ALA A 422 4.60 18.01 0.91
CA ALA A 422 5.00 19.11 0.04
C ALA A 422 6.47 19.51 0.21
N ARG A 423 7.00 19.43 1.44
CA ARG A 423 8.34 19.88 1.80
C ARG A 423 9.43 18.84 1.54
N ASP A 424 9.18 17.59 1.91
CA ASP A 424 10.22 16.56 2.01
C ASP A 424 10.49 15.88 0.64
N GLU A 425 9.61 16.05 -0.35
CA GLU A 425 9.83 15.54 -1.71
C GLU A 425 10.83 16.40 -2.51
N GLY A 426 11.53 15.75 -3.45
CA GLY A 426 12.62 16.38 -4.19
C GLY A 426 12.17 17.36 -5.26
N GLY A 427 11.22 16.96 -6.10
CA GLY A 427 10.70 17.76 -7.23
C GLY A 427 9.24 18.17 -7.06
N PHE A 428 8.81 19.12 -7.88
CA PHE A 428 7.44 19.66 -7.87
C PHE A 428 6.37 18.58 -8.08
N ASP A 429 6.50 17.74 -9.13
CA ASP A 429 5.54 16.67 -9.42
C ASP A 429 5.40 15.67 -8.26
N THR A 430 6.53 15.26 -7.69
CA THR A 430 6.54 14.34 -6.53
C THR A 430 5.86 14.96 -5.31
N ALA A 431 6.07 16.27 -5.08
CA ALA A 431 5.45 16.98 -3.98
C ALA A 431 3.93 17.07 -4.15
N LEU A 432 3.44 17.36 -5.37
CA LEU A 432 2.01 17.38 -5.67
C LEU A 432 1.36 16.00 -5.56
N LEU A 433 1.98 14.97 -6.15
CA LEU A 433 1.51 13.58 -6.06
C LEU A 433 1.40 13.13 -4.60
N ALA A 434 2.48 13.30 -3.82
CA ALA A 434 2.49 12.90 -2.42
C ALA A 434 1.46 13.69 -1.58
N THR A 435 1.33 14.99 -1.84
CA THR A 435 0.36 15.84 -1.13
C THR A 435 -1.07 15.46 -1.46
N GLY A 436 -1.40 15.27 -2.75
CA GLY A 436 -2.72 14.89 -3.21
C GLY A 436 -3.15 13.51 -2.70
N ILE A 437 -2.26 12.52 -2.71
CA ILE A 437 -2.51 11.20 -2.10
C ILE A 437 -2.78 11.32 -0.60
N ALA A 438 -2.06 12.21 0.10
CA ALA A 438 -2.21 12.43 1.53
C ALA A 438 -3.48 13.21 1.93
N GLU A 439 -4.25 13.76 0.98
CA GLU A 439 -5.54 14.43 1.22
C GLU A 439 -6.70 13.47 1.51
N ARG A 440 -6.49 12.16 1.31
CA ARG A 440 -7.53 11.14 1.51
C ARG A 440 -7.00 9.86 2.14
N PHE A 441 -7.94 9.03 2.58
CA PHE A 441 -7.63 7.71 3.12
C PHE A 441 -7.33 6.74 1.99
N GLN A 442 -6.28 5.95 2.17
CA GLN A 442 -5.81 4.97 1.21
C GLN A 442 -6.25 3.57 1.68
N THR A 443 -6.67 2.74 0.73
CA THR A 443 -6.93 1.31 0.95
C THR A 443 -5.78 0.52 0.36
N TYR A 444 -5.32 -0.57 1.00
CA TYR A 444 -4.26 -1.40 0.44
C TYR A 444 -4.84 -2.49 -0.46
N ARG A 445 -4.37 -2.57 -1.72
CA ARG A 445 -4.86 -3.53 -2.74
C ARG A 445 -6.40 -3.58 -2.79
N ALA A 446 -7.01 -2.45 -3.14
CA ALA A 446 -8.45 -2.38 -3.34
C ALA A 446 -8.92 -3.48 -4.30
N GLN A 447 -10.05 -4.11 -3.98
CA GLN A 447 -10.68 -5.14 -4.83
C GLN A 447 -11.25 -4.55 -6.14
N ARG A 448 -11.33 -3.21 -6.24
CA ARG A 448 -11.90 -2.48 -7.37
C ARG A 448 -10.88 -1.44 -7.87
N PHE A 449 -11.20 -0.83 -9.01
CA PHE A 449 -10.40 0.24 -9.59
C PHE A 449 -10.11 1.35 -8.56
N ASP A 450 -8.83 1.66 -8.38
CA ASP A 450 -8.34 2.67 -7.46
C ASP A 450 -7.53 3.72 -8.22
N SER A 451 -8.08 4.94 -8.34
CA SER A 451 -7.40 6.03 -9.02
C SER A 451 -6.11 6.48 -8.33
N ASP A 452 -6.01 6.33 -7.00
CA ASP A 452 -4.78 6.65 -6.27
C ASP A 452 -3.70 5.63 -6.52
N ARG A 453 -4.05 4.38 -6.83
CA ARG A 453 -3.05 3.38 -7.19
C ARG A 453 -2.18 3.84 -8.35
N SER A 454 -2.79 4.41 -9.39
CA SER A 454 -2.05 4.95 -10.54
C SER A 454 -1.10 6.09 -10.14
N ARG A 455 -1.55 7.03 -9.29
CA ARG A 455 -0.71 8.11 -8.76
C ARG A 455 0.42 7.60 -7.87
N GLN A 456 0.19 6.57 -7.06
CA GLN A 456 1.22 5.92 -6.24
C GLN A 456 2.30 5.29 -7.12
N GLU A 457 1.92 4.66 -8.23
CA GLU A 457 2.87 4.10 -9.20
C GLU A 457 3.65 5.18 -9.96
N GLN A 458 3.01 6.30 -10.29
CA GLN A 458 3.69 7.48 -10.85
C GLN A 458 4.70 8.08 -9.86
N LEU A 459 4.28 8.30 -8.61
CA LEU A 459 5.14 8.79 -7.53
C LEU A 459 6.33 7.86 -7.28
N ALA A 460 6.08 6.55 -7.24
CA ALA A 460 7.11 5.54 -7.12
C ALA A 460 8.10 5.57 -8.31
N THR A 461 7.60 5.72 -9.53
CA THR A 461 8.42 5.82 -10.75
C THR A 461 9.37 7.02 -10.66
N GLU A 462 8.85 8.18 -10.27
CA GLU A 462 9.65 9.40 -10.19
C GLU A 462 10.67 9.35 -9.05
N ARG A 463 10.29 8.83 -7.87
CA ARG A 463 11.23 8.59 -6.76
C ARG A 463 12.36 7.63 -7.17
N LEU A 464 12.04 6.53 -7.87
CA LEU A 464 13.03 5.60 -8.40
C LEU A 464 13.95 6.26 -9.43
N ARG A 465 13.42 7.14 -10.30
CA ARG A 465 14.19 7.90 -11.29
C ARG A 465 15.18 8.84 -10.61
N GLN A 466 14.72 9.63 -9.63
CA GLN A 466 15.53 10.60 -8.90
C GLN A 466 16.70 9.96 -8.14
N ARG A 467 16.53 8.72 -7.66
CA ARG A 467 17.54 8.02 -6.86
C ARG A 467 18.46 7.11 -7.65
N LYS A 468 18.17 6.86 -8.92
CA LYS A 468 18.97 6.01 -9.79
C LYS A 468 20.42 6.52 -9.86
N GLY A 469 21.36 5.68 -9.37
CA GLY A 469 22.79 5.97 -9.41
C GLY A 469 23.30 7.01 -8.40
N ARG A 470 22.46 7.51 -7.49
CA ARG A 470 22.84 8.47 -6.44
C ARG A 470 23.11 7.77 -5.11
N ARG A 471 23.94 8.38 -4.25
CA ARG A 471 24.12 7.91 -2.86
C ARG A 471 22.86 8.20 -2.05
N GLN A 472 22.61 7.35 -1.06
CA GLN A 472 21.48 7.53 -0.13
C GLN A 472 21.61 8.88 0.59
N PRO A 473 20.62 9.77 0.49
CA PRO A 473 20.59 10.94 1.34
C PRO A 473 20.41 10.48 2.78
N GLN A 474 21.16 11.09 3.68
CA GLN A 474 20.89 10.92 5.10
C GLN A 474 19.52 11.52 5.36
N VAL A 475 18.60 10.73 5.93
CA VAL A 475 17.35 11.27 6.48
C VAL A 475 17.78 12.33 7.50
N PRO A 476 17.43 13.61 7.31
CA PRO A 476 17.89 14.67 8.19
C PRO A 476 17.61 14.32 9.65
N GLU A 477 18.62 14.38 10.51
CA GLU A 477 18.41 14.33 11.96
C GLU A 477 17.72 15.64 12.38
N GLU A 478 16.40 15.73 12.22
CA GLU A 478 15.62 16.82 12.81
C GLU A 478 15.80 16.81 14.34
N ASP A 479 15.90 18.00 14.96
CA ASP A 479 15.99 18.20 16.41
C ASP A 479 14.91 17.42 17.14
N HIS A 480 15.29 16.26 17.68
CA HIS A 480 14.38 15.44 18.45
C HIS A 480 13.93 16.23 19.68
N VAL A 481 12.62 16.30 19.93
CA VAL A 481 12.11 16.77 21.22
C VAL A 481 12.53 15.74 22.28
N LYS A 482 13.70 15.95 22.90
CA LYS A 482 14.38 15.01 23.81
C LYS A 482 13.56 14.75 25.08
N SER A 483 12.72 15.71 25.48
CA SER A 483 11.84 15.58 26.64
C SER A 483 10.39 15.84 26.24
N GLY A 484 9.53 14.83 26.34
CA GLY A 484 8.07 15.00 26.23
C GLY A 484 7.42 15.61 27.48
N LYS A 485 8.22 16.14 28.43
CA LYS A 485 7.70 16.77 29.65
C LYS A 485 7.21 18.18 29.33
N GLY A 486 5.93 18.44 29.61
CA GLY A 486 5.31 19.76 29.41
C GLY A 486 4.57 19.94 28.07
N LEU A 487 4.64 18.97 27.16
CA LEU A 487 3.88 18.99 25.90
C LEU A 487 2.40 18.69 26.13
N GLY A 488 1.52 19.42 25.45
CA GLY A 488 0.08 19.16 25.45
C GLY A 488 -0.32 18.07 24.46
N VAL A 489 -1.60 17.74 24.45
CA VAL A 489 -2.17 16.70 23.57
C VAL A 489 -1.89 16.99 22.10
N VAL A 490 -2.04 18.25 21.66
CA VAL A 490 -1.82 18.66 20.26
C VAL A 490 -0.35 18.49 19.88
N ASP A 491 0.56 18.97 20.72
CA ASP A 491 2.00 18.89 20.45
C ASP A 491 2.49 17.44 20.37
N LEU A 492 1.94 16.57 21.23
CA LEU A 492 2.26 15.15 21.25
C LEU A 492 1.69 14.41 20.04
N GLN A 493 0.47 14.70 19.60
CA GLN A 493 -0.08 14.11 18.38
C GLN A 493 0.71 14.52 17.13
N LEU A 494 1.08 15.80 17.04
CA LEU A 494 1.98 16.26 16.00
C LEU A 494 3.32 15.53 16.06
N ALA A 495 3.90 15.38 17.25
CA ALA A 495 5.18 14.68 17.43
C ALA A 495 5.11 13.19 17.06
N VAL A 496 4.04 12.48 17.42
CA VAL A 496 3.82 11.08 16.98
C VAL A 496 3.76 11.03 15.46
N GLY A 497 2.96 11.90 14.84
CA GLY A 497 2.92 12.01 13.38
C GLY A 497 4.31 12.24 12.78
N ARG A 498 5.11 13.13 13.37
CA ARG A 498 6.47 13.36 12.84
C ARG A 498 7.33 12.10 12.80
N GLU A 499 7.26 11.28 13.85
CA GLU A 499 8.04 10.05 13.96
C GLU A 499 7.53 8.97 13.01
N VAL A 500 6.21 8.85 12.81
CA VAL A 500 5.64 7.92 11.82
C VAL A 500 6.09 8.29 10.40
N THR A 501 6.02 9.57 10.00
CA THR A 501 6.48 10.00 8.66
C THR A 501 7.97 9.72 8.46
N ARG A 502 8.79 9.92 9.50
CA ARG A 502 10.23 9.63 9.48
C ARG A 502 10.50 8.13 9.30
N LYS A 503 9.77 7.28 10.02
CA LYS A 503 9.83 5.81 9.88
C LYS A 503 9.52 5.39 8.43
N GLN A 504 8.44 5.93 7.89
CA GLN A 504 7.99 5.64 6.53
C GLN A 504 8.99 6.11 5.47
N ALA A 505 9.60 7.27 5.67
CA ALA A 505 10.67 7.76 4.80
C ALA A 505 11.88 6.79 4.81
N ALA A 506 12.33 6.35 5.98
CA ALA A 506 13.43 5.39 6.09
C ALA A 506 13.11 4.04 5.40
N GLU A 507 11.88 3.55 5.51
CA GLU A 507 11.43 2.35 4.81
C GLU A 507 11.41 2.51 3.29
N ARG A 508 10.94 3.65 2.76
CA ARG A 508 10.96 3.94 1.31
C ARG A 508 12.38 3.98 0.77
N GLU A 509 13.28 4.66 1.50
CA GLU A 509 14.69 4.76 1.16
C GLU A 509 15.37 3.39 1.12
N LEU A 510 15.10 2.55 2.11
CA LEU A 510 15.61 1.19 2.12
C LEU A 510 15.04 0.36 0.97
N LEU A 511 13.73 0.43 0.69
CA LEU A 511 13.15 -0.34 -0.42
C LEU A 511 13.75 0.07 -1.77
N ILE A 512 13.92 1.37 -2.02
CA ILE A 512 14.60 1.87 -3.22
C ILE A 512 15.99 1.23 -3.35
N GLN A 513 16.74 1.13 -2.25
CA GLN A 513 18.02 0.42 -2.21
C GLN A 513 17.86 -1.09 -2.48
N LEU A 514 16.86 -1.76 -1.93
CA LEU A 514 16.67 -3.20 -2.11
C LEU A 514 16.26 -3.58 -3.55
N VAL A 515 15.62 -2.67 -4.30
CA VAL A 515 15.23 -2.89 -5.70
C VAL A 515 16.23 -2.34 -6.74
N GLN A 516 17.02 -1.30 -6.41
CA GLN A 516 18.01 -0.71 -7.33
C GLN A 516 19.48 -0.98 -6.94
N GLY A 517 19.72 -1.51 -5.74
CA GLY A 517 21.06 -1.70 -5.19
C GLY A 517 21.86 -2.82 -5.86
N ARG A 518 23.13 -2.95 -5.46
CA ARG A 518 24.06 -3.94 -6.02
C ARG A 518 23.55 -5.38 -5.88
N GLU A 519 22.95 -5.70 -4.74
CA GLU A 519 22.45 -7.03 -4.41
C GLU A 519 21.07 -7.33 -5.04
N ALA A 520 20.33 -6.31 -5.47
CA ALA A 520 18.99 -6.45 -6.03
C ALA A 520 18.98 -7.38 -7.25
N THR A 521 19.92 -7.17 -8.18
CA THR A 521 20.02 -7.98 -9.40
C THR A 521 20.30 -9.46 -9.11
N HIS A 522 21.05 -9.76 -8.05
CA HIS A 522 21.31 -11.13 -7.62
C HIS A 522 20.07 -11.76 -6.99
N ALA A 523 19.40 -11.05 -6.08
CA ALA A 523 18.18 -11.52 -5.42
C ALA A 523 17.07 -11.83 -6.43
N ILE A 524 16.82 -10.92 -7.38
CA ILE A 524 15.82 -11.08 -8.46
C ILE A 524 16.18 -12.27 -9.37
N LYS A 525 17.45 -12.41 -9.77
CA LYS A 525 17.90 -13.55 -10.60
C LYS A 525 17.74 -14.90 -9.90
N THR A 526 17.94 -14.94 -8.58
CA THR A 526 17.74 -16.16 -7.78
C THR A 526 16.25 -16.49 -7.70
N ALA A 527 15.40 -15.51 -7.39
CA ALA A 527 13.95 -15.68 -7.34
C ALA A 527 13.35 -16.16 -8.67
N ARG A 528 13.86 -15.66 -9.81
CA ARG A 528 13.39 -16.07 -11.15
C ARG A 528 13.59 -17.55 -11.45
N LYS A 529 14.58 -18.19 -10.81
CA LYS A 529 14.85 -19.62 -11.00
C LYS A 529 13.90 -20.52 -10.20
N MET A 530 13.13 -19.94 -9.27
CA MET A 530 12.24 -20.65 -8.37
C MET A 530 10.80 -20.64 -8.94
N SER A 531 10.08 -21.75 -8.76
CA SER A 531 8.63 -21.79 -9.04
C SER A 531 7.86 -20.89 -8.06
N GLN A 532 6.60 -20.58 -8.36
CA GLN A 532 5.76 -19.80 -7.46
C GLN A 532 5.65 -20.45 -6.07
N GLU A 533 5.40 -21.76 -6.00
CA GLU A 533 5.35 -22.52 -4.73
C GLU A 533 6.67 -22.44 -3.95
N GLN A 534 7.81 -22.57 -4.62
CA GLN A 534 9.14 -22.46 -3.98
C GLN A 534 9.40 -21.05 -3.45
N ARG A 535 8.93 -20.01 -4.15
CA ARG A 535 9.03 -18.62 -3.68
C ARG A 535 8.17 -18.41 -2.44
N GLU A 536 6.96 -18.94 -2.42
CA GLU A 536 6.03 -18.85 -1.28
C GLU A 536 6.59 -19.58 -0.04
N GLU A 537 7.09 -20.80 -0.20
CA GLU A 537 7.74 -21.56 0.89
C GLU A 537 8.95 -20.82 1.45
N ARG A 538 9.78 -20.25 0.56
CA ARG A 538 10.94 -19.47 0.99
C ARG A 538 10.55 -18.17 1.71
N LEU A 539 9.49 -17.49 1.27
CA LEU A 539 8.95 -16.31 1.95
C LEU A 539 8.44 -16.66 3.36
N LYS A 540 7.82 -17.83 3.57
CA LYS A 540 7.43 -18.33 4.90
C LYS A 540 8.63 -18.52 5.82
N GLU A 541 9.70 -19.14 5.32
CA GLU A 541 10.94 -19.30 6.09
C GLU A 541 11.56 -17.95 6.49
N LEU A 542 11.61 -17.01 5.55
CA LEU A 542 12.12 -15.65 5.79
C LEU A 542 11.24 -14.88 6.80
N ARG A 543 9.91 -15.08 6.75
CA ARG A 543 8.96 -14.52 7.72
C ARG A 543 9.26 -15.02 9.13
N ARG A 544 9.49 -16.33 9.30
CA ARG A 544 9.89 -16.93 10.58
C ARG A 544 11.19 -16.31 11.11
N LYS A 545 12.22 -16.23 10.27
CA LYS A 545 13.51 -15.59 10.63
C LYS A 545 13.37 -14.13 11.03
N ARG A 546 12.53 -13.38 10.32
CA ARG A 546 12.24 -11.98 10.63
C ARG A 546 11.53 -11.85 11.97
N ASN A 547 10.53 -12.70 12.25
CA ASN A 547 9.81 -12.70 13.51
C ASN A 547 10.75 -13.02 14.69
N GLN A 548 11.65 -14.00 14.52
CA GLN A 548 12.71 -14.31 15.49
C GLN A 548 13.64 -13.10 15.73
N TRP A 549 14.07 -12.40 14.68
CA TRP A 549 14.86 -11.17 14.83
C TRP A 549 14.07 -10.06 15.54
N ARG A 550 12.79 -9.90 15.22
CA ARG A 550 11.91 -8.86 15.75
C ARG A 550 11.55 -9.07 17.22
N ALA A 551 11.56 -10.30 17.71
CA ALA A 551 11.28 -10.65 19.11
C ALA A 551 12.47 -10.37 20.05
N ARG A 552 13.70 -10.31 19.53
CA ARG A 552 14.92 -10.07 20.33
C ARG A 552 15.01 -8.66 20.93
N GLY A 553 15.91 -8.50 21.90
CA GLY A 553 16.15 -7.24 22.62
C GLY A 553 16.63 -6.08 21.72
N SER A 554 16.51 -4.85 22.24
CA SER A 554 16.87 -3.61 21.51
C SER A 554 18.33 -3.61 21.02
N GLU A 555 19.26 -3.97 21.90
CA GLU A 555 20.69 -4.01 21.62
C GLU A 555 21.04 -5.01 20.52
N PHE A 556 20.40 -6.19 20.54
CA PHE A 556 20.56 -7.20 19.50
C PHE A 556 20.11 -6.68 18.13
N LYS A 557 18.96 -6.01 18.06
CA LYS A 557 18.42 -5.47 16.79
C LYS A 557 19.34 -4.42 16.19
N VAL A 558 19.83 -3.50 17.01
CA VAL A 558 20.72 -2.43 16.55
C VAL A 558 22.07 -2.98 16.07
N THR A 559 22.64 -3.95 16.78
CA THR A 559 23.90 -4.58 16.38
C THR A 559 23.76 -5.50 15.15
N ASN A 560 22.59 -6.14 14.97
CA ASN A 560 22.33 -7.09 13.89
C ASN A 560 21.38 -6.55 12.80
N ARG A 561 21.41 -5.24 12.51
CA ARG A 561 20.63 -4.64 11.40
C ARG A 561 20.96 -5.26 10.04
N SER A 562 22.21 -5.62 9.81
CA SER A 562 22.66 -6.26 8.56
C SER A 562 21.99 -7.62 8.31
N ALA A 563 21.68 -8.37 9.35
CA ALA A 563 20.93 -9.63 9.24
C ALA A 563 19.49 -9.37 8.79
N HIS A 564 18.83 -8.36 9.38
CA HIS A 564 17.48 -7.94 8.98
C HIS A 564 17.44 -7.49 7.51
N HIS A 565 18.40 -6.65 7.09
CA HIS A 565 18.49 -6.20 5.71
C HIS A 565 18.71 -7.35 4.71
N LYS A 566 19.48 -8.38 5.07
CA LYS A 566 19.65 -9.58 4.23
C LYS A 566 18.34 -10.36 4.07
N ILE A 567 17.58 -10.53 5.15
CA ILE A 567 16.25 -11.17 5.10
C ILE A 567 15.33 -10.38 4.14
N LEU A 568 15.30 -9.05 4.29
CA LEU A 568 14.47 -8.17 3.45
C LEU A 568 14.95 -8.11 2.00
N GLN A 569 16.26 -8.16 1.73
CA GLN A 569 16.82 -8.17 0.39
C GLN A 569 16.40 -9.42 -0.40
N GLU A 570 16.43 -10.58 0.25
CA GLU A 570 15.98 -11.84 -0.35
C GLU A 570 14.46 -11.82 -0.57
N ALA A 571 13.69 -11.43 0.45
CA ALA A 571 12.23 -11.34 0.38
C ALA A 571 11.76 -10.36 -0.71
N THR A 572 12.42 -9.21 -0.84
CA THR A 572 12.13 -8.22 -1.88
C THR A 572 12.34 -8.83 -3.27
N GLY A 573 13.42 -9.59 -3.49
CA GLY A 573 13.66 -10.26 -4.76
C GLY A 573 12.57 -11.30 -5.13
N LEU A 574 12.13 -12.08 -4.14
CA LEU A 574 11.04 -13.07 -4.31
C LEU A 574 9.70 -12.38 -4.63
N TYR A 575 9.33 -11.38 -3.83
CA TYR A 575 8.10 -10.61 -4.03
C TYR A 575 8.10 -9.88 -5.38
N TRP A 576 9.25 -9.33 -5.77
CA TRP A 576 9.42 -8.60 -7.03
C TRP A 576 9.16 -9.50 -8.25
N GLU A 577 9.67 -10.73 -8.27
CA GLU A 577 9.39 -11.69 -9.36
C GLU A 577 7.93 -12.18 -9.32
N SER A 578 7.33 -12.37 -8.14
CA SER A 578 5.89 -12.67 -8.05
C SER A 578 5.03 -11.50 -8.56
N ARG A 579 5.45 -10.25 -8.34
CA ARG A 579 4.75 -9.07 -8.87
C ARG A 579 4.94 -8.94 -10.38
N ARG A 580 6.10 -9.31 -10.92
CA ARG A 580 6.33 -9.40 -12.36
C ARG A 580 5.34 -10.37 -13.00
N ASP A 581 5.16 -11.56 -12.42
CA ASP A 581 4.22 -12.56 -12.95
C ASP A 581 2.79 -12.01 -13.01
N ALA A 582 2.36 -11.23 -12.01
CA ALA A 582 1.05 -10.58 -12.00
C ALA A 582 0.88 -9.44 -13.03
N LEU A 583 1.97 -8.81 -13.48
CA LEU A 583 1.96 -7.67 -14.42
C LEU A 583 2.23 -8.08 -15.88
N GLY A 584 2.06 -9.37 -16.23
CA GLY A 584 2.29 -9.90 -17.58
C GLY A 584 3.59 -10.68 -17.75
N GLY A 585 4.30 -10.98 -16.66
CA GLY A 585 5.48 -11.84 -16.67
C GLY A 585 6.66 -11.23 -17.42
N ARG A 586 7.20 -11.94 -18.42
CA ARG A 586 8.42 -11.51 -19.13
C ARG A 586 8.26 -10.25 -19.99
N SER A 587 7.04 -9.83 -20.30
CA SER A 587 6.76 -8.60 -21.06
C SER A 587 6.84 -7.33 -20.20
N ALA A 588 6.74 -7.45 -18.87
CA ALA A 588 6.78 -6.32 -17.96
C ALA A 588 8.19 -5.71 -17.87
N GLN A 589 8.28 -4.39 -18.01
CA GLN A 589 9.55 -3.66 -17.84
C GLN A 589 9.98 -3.64 -16.37
N ASP A 590 11.27 -3.87 -16.10
CA ASP A 590 11.82 -3.90 -14.74
C ASP A 590 11.55 -2.61 -13.93
N GLY A 591 11.52 -1.46 -14.61
CA GLY A 591 11.18 -0.18 -14.00
C GLY A 591 9.74 -0.13 -13.48
N VAL A 592 8.79 -0.63 -14.28
CA VAL A 592 7.35 -0.68 -13.95
C VAL A 592 7.11 -1.62 -12.77
N VAL A 593 7.73 -2.81 -12.77
CA VAL A 593 7.61 -3.76 -11.66
C VAL A 593 8.15 -3.15 -10.36
N SER A 594 9.33 -2.51 -10.43
CA SER A 594 9.94 -1.86 -9.26
C SER A 594 9.07 -0.71 -8.73
N ALA A 595 8.47 0.09 -9.62
CA ALA A 595 7.52 1.14 -9.25
C ALA A 595 6.28 0.55 -8.57
N SER A 596 5.72 -0.54 -9.10
CA SER A 596 4.55 -1.22 -8.52
C SER A 596 4.84 -1.78 -7.12
N VAL A 597 6.02 -2.38 -6.89
CA VAL A 597 6.46 -2.86 -5.57
C VAL A 597 6.63 -1.71 -4.58
N LEU A 598 7.22 -0.59 -5.00
CA LEU A 598 7.36 0.59 -4.15
C LEU A 598 6.01 1.26 -3.87
N ALA A 599 5.09 1.28 -4.84
CA ALA A 599 3.73 1.76 -4.65
C ALA A 599 2.95 0.92 -3.62
N ASP A 600 3.15 -0.40 -3.58
CA ASP A 600 2.54 -1.26 -2.56
C ASP A 600 2.94 -0.83 -1.13
N VAL A 601 4.23 -0.54 -0.91
CA VAL A 601 4.71 -0.05 0.38
C VAL A 601 4.17 1.34 0.70
N GLN A 602 4.15 2.27 -0.26
CA GLN A 602 3.60 3.61 -0.06
C GLN A 602 2.12 3.57 0.34
N GLN A 603 1.31 2.76 -0.35
CA GLN A 603 -0.11 2.60 -0.05
C GLN A 603 -0.34 2.00 1.34
N LYS A 604 0.50 1.02 1.74
CA LYS A 604 0.45 0.45 3.10
C LYS A 604 0.87 1.47 4.17
N GLN A 605 1.87 2.30 3.90
CA GLN A 605 2.29 3.40 4.78
C GLN A 605 1.20 4.46 4.95
N ASP A 606 0.47 4.80 3.88
CA ASP A 606 -0.63 5.77 3.98
C ASP A 606 -1.82 5.22 4.80
N MET A 607 -2.04 3.90 4.73
CA MET A 607 -2.98 3.19 5.61
C MET A 607 -2.48 3.18 7.07
N GLU A 608 -1.20 2.89 7.31
CA GLU A 608 -0.58 2.99 8.64
C GLU A 608 -0.73 4.38 9.24
N TRP A 609 -0.51 5.43 8.43
CA TRP A 609 -0.70 6.81 8.88
C TRP A 609 -2.13 7.06 9.35
N THR A 610 -3.10 6.60 8.56
CA THR A 610 -4.52 6.73 8.87
C THR A 610 -4.85 6.01 10.18
N ASN A 611 -4.34 4.79 10.36
CA ASN A 611 -4.53 4.01 11.58
C ASN A 611 -3.87 4.68 12.80
N ALA A 612 -2.66 5.22 12.64
CA ALA A 612 -1.98 5.97 13.69
C ALA A 612 -2.75 7.22 14.08
N LEU A 613 -3.29 7.94 13.09
CA LEU A 613 -4.08 9.16 13.28
C LEU A 613 -5.37 8.89 14.05
N LEU A 614 -6.16 7.90 13.61
CA LEU A 614 -7.40 7.50 14.28
C LEU A 614 -7.09 6.94 15.69
N GLY A 615 -6.03 6.14 15.81
CA GLY A 615 -5.58 5.59 17.06
C GLY A 615 -5.07 6.63 18.06
N MET A 616 -4.73 7.86 17.64
CA MET A 616 -4.37 8.95 18.55
C MET A 616 -5.58 9.65 19.17
N GLN A 617 -6.77 9.48 18.60
CA GLN A 617 -7.99 10.13 19.09
C GLN A 617 -8.36 9.61 20.48
N GLY A 618 -8.75 10.52 21.38
CA GLY A 618 -9.14 10.17 22.76
C GLY A 618 -8.01 9.76 23.69
N LYS A 619 -6.77 9.59 23.21
CA LYS A 619 -5.61 9.25 24.05
C LYS A 619 -5.16 10.43 24.91
N SER A 620 -4.74 10.12 26.14
CA SER A 620 -4.14 11.06 27.07
C SER A 620 -2.70 11.44 26.67
N ALA A 621 -2.19 12.56 27.19
CA ALA A 621 -0.81 12.98 26.97
C ALA A 621 0.24 11.91 27.38
N LYS A 622 -0.05 11.09 28.41
CA LYS A 622 0.83 9.99 28.82
C LYS A 622 0.89 8.89 27.77
N GLU A 623 -0.27 8.48 27.24
CA GLU A 623 -0.38 7.45 26.20
C GLU A 623 0.23 7.92 24.89
N LEU A 624 -0.01 9.17 24.49
CA LEU A 624 0.59 9.75 23.28
C LEU A 624 2.11 9.86 23.38
N ASN A 625 2.65 10.23 24.56
CA ASN A 625 4.10 10.25 24.75
C ASN A 625 4.70 8.83 24.79
N HIS A 626 3.94 7.82 25.25
CA HIS A 626 4.35 6.43 25.16
C HIS A 626 4.39 5.97 23.69
N GLN A 627 3.33 6.23 22.92
CA GLN A 627 3.26 5.94 21.49
C GLN A 627 4.39 6.65 20.72
N ARG A 628 4.66 7.92 21.00
CA ARG A 628 5.78 8.66 20.40
C ARG A 628 7.12 7.96 20.64
N LYS A 629 7.38 7.52 21.88
CA LYS A 629 8.61 6.79 22.23
C LYS A 629 8.68 5.44 21.52
N GLN A 630 7.55 4.78 21.31
CA GLN A 630 7.48 3.53 20.55
C GLN A 630 7.85 3.77 19.08
N GLU A 631 7.32 4.81 18.44
CA GLU A 631 7.69 5.15 17.04
C GLU A 631 9.16 5.56 16.94
N GLN A 632 9.69 6.33 17.90
CA GLN A 632 11.12 6.64 17.96
C GLN A 632 12.00 5.39 18.08
N ARG A 633 11.55 4.43 18.89
CA ARG A 633 12.21 3.14 19.04
C ARG A 633 12.15 2.34 17.74
N ALA A 634 11.02 2.37 17.03
CA ALA A 634 10.87 1.72 15.73
C ALA A 634 11.84 2.28 14.67
N CYS A 635 12.02 3.60 14.64
CA CYS A 635 13.02 4.26 13.79
C CYS A 635 14.44 3.83 14.15
N ARG A 636 14.79 3.85 15.45
CA ARG A 636 16.15 3.50 15.93
C ARG A 636 16.48 2.02 15.77
N GLU A 637 15.51 1.13 15.93
CA GLU A 637 15.71 -0.31 15.81
C GLU A 637 15.48 -0.81 14.38
N GLU A 638 15.09 0.05 13.44
CA GLU A 638 14.79 -0.29 12.04
C GLU A 638 13.79 -1.47 11.96
N TRP A 639 12.63 -1.32 12.60
CA TRP A 639 11.59 -2.36 12.58
C TRP A 639 11.07 -2.67 11.19
N LEU A 640 10.98 -1.63 10.34
CA LEU A 640 10.62 -1.71 8.92
C LEU A 640 9.34 -2.55 8.70
N ASP A 641 8.33 -2.30 9.52
CA ASP A 641 7.16 -3.17 9.65
C ASP A 641 6.30 -3.13 8.36
N GLN A 642 6.12 -1.97 7.70
CA GLN A 642 5.29 -1.91 6.48
C GLN A 642 6.01 -2.50 5.27
N LEU A 643 7.32 -2.27 5.15
CA LEU A 643 8.17 -2.94 4.16
C LEU A 643 8.07 -4.46 4.33
N SER A 644 8.28 -4.95 5.57
CA SER A 644 8.17 -6.37 5.91
C SER A 644 6.79 -6.92 5.58
N ALA A 645 5.72 -6.17 5.87
CA ALA A 645 4.36 -6.60 5.60
C ALA A 645 4.08 -6.82 4.12
N VAL A 646 4.59 -5.94 3.25
CA VAL A 646 4.43 -6.07 1.81
C VAL A 646 5.28 -7.22 1.26
N VAL A 647 6.57 -7.29 1.60
CA VAL A 647 7.48 -8.26 0.96
C VAL A 647 7.42 -9.66 1.55
N LEU A 648 7.12 -9.80 2.86
CA LEU A 648 6.98 -11.09 3.54
C LEU A 648 5.52 -11.52 3.71
N GLY A 649 4.53 -10.66 3.43
CA GLY A 649 3.11 -10.96 3.61
C GLY A 649 2.71 -11.13 5.08
N THR A 650 3.12 -10.21 5.97
CA THR A 650 2.70 -10.31 7.38
C THR A 650 1.27 -9.79 7.54
N PHE A 651 0.37 -10.68 7.96
CA PHE A 651 -0.98 -10.32 8.34
C PHE A 651 -0.94 -9.57 9.68
N GLU A 652 -1.46 -8.34 9.71
CA GLU A 652 -1.86 -7.74 10.97
C GLU A 652 -3.07 -8.54 11.45
N LEU A 653 -2.89 -9.32 12.52
CA LEU A 653 -3.98 -10.10 13.08
C LEU A 653 -5.13 -9.14 13.45
N THR A 654 -6.30 -9.39 12.87
CA THR A 654 -7.56 -8.80 13.30
C THR A 654 -7.83 -9.12 14.78
N ASP A 655 -8.72 -8.38 15.43
CA ASP A 655 -9.02 -8.65 16.85
C ASP A 655 -9.59 -10.06 17.06
N GLN A 656 -10.31 -10.61 16.07
CA GLN A 656 -10.76 -12.01 16.06
C GLN A 656 -9.58 -12.98 15.97
N GLU A 657 -8.64 -12.75 15.05
CA GLU A 657 -7.45 -13.59 14.91
C GLU A 657 -6.54 -13.53 16.14
N LYS A 658 -6.48 -12.40 16.87
CA LYS A 658 -5.77 -12.32 18.16
C LYS A 658 -6.43 -13.20 19.24
N VAL A 659 -7.76 -13.24 19.30
CA VAL A 659 -8.50 -14.12 20.22
C VAL A 659 -8.23 -15.58 19.89
N LEU A 660 -8.21 -15.93 18.61
CA LEU A 660 -7.89 -17.27 18.15
C LEU A 660 -6.43 -17.65 18.42
N TYR A 661 -5.50 -16.72 18.17
CA TYR A 661 -4.08 -16.85 18.50
C TYR A 661 -3.90 -17.20 19.98
N THR A 662 -4.58 -16.43 20.84
CA THR A 662 -4.56 -16.66 22.29
C THR A 662 -5.13 -18.03 22.64
N ALA A 663 -6.22 -18.47 22.01
CA ALA A 663 -6.82 -19.78 22.30
C ALA A 663 -5.90 -20.96 21.94
N VAL A 664 -5.21 -20.90 20.80
CA VAL A 664 -4.23 -21.92 20.41
C VAL A 664 -2.99 -21.84 21.31
N GLU A 665 -2.51 -20.64 21.66
CA GLU A 665 -1.38 -20.48 22.58
C GLU A 665 -1.70 -21.09 23.95
N GLU A 666 -2.89 -20.83 24.49
CA GLU A 666 -3.35 -21.40 25.76
C GLU A 666 -3.41 -22.94 25.72
N LYS A 667 -3.76 -23.55 24.58
CA LYS A 667 -3.74 -25.01 24.39
C LYS A 667 -2.31 -25.56 24.53
N TYR A 668 -1.35 -24.96 23.84
CA TYR A 668 0.04 -25.40 23.90
C TYR A 668 0.72 -25.03 25.21
N ASP A 669 0.34 -23.93 25.86
CA ASP A 669 0.77 -23.60 27.21
C ASP A 669 0.29 -24.65 28.22
N ALA A 670 -0.94 -25.16 28.07
CA ALA A 670 -1.41 -26.28 28.88
C ALA A 670 -0.58 -27.56 28.65
N LEU A 671 -0.19 -27.87 27.40
CA LEU A 671 0.69 -29.02 27.10
C LEU A 671 2.10 -28.85 27.69
N ARG A 672 2.69 -27.65 27.56
CA ARG A 672 3.99 -27.30 28.17
C ARG A 672 3.93 -27.40 29.69
N GLU A 673 2.84 -26.94 30.29
CA GLU A 673 2.60 -27.07 31.73
C GLU A 673 2.61 -28.54 32.16
N LYS A 674 1.98 -29.45 31.40
CA LYS A 674 2.03 -30.89 31.71
C LYS A 674 3.46 -31.45 31.63
N LEU A 675 4.30 -30.98 30.68
CA LEU A 675 5.73 -31.35 30.65
C LEU A 675 6.47 -30.88 31.92
N PHE A 676 6.23 -29.64 32.34
CA PHE A 676 6.83 -29.11 33.56
C PHE A 676 6.36 -29.83 34.82
N VAL A 677 5.09 -30.23 34.89
CA VAL A 677 4.57 -31.01 36.01
C VAL A 677 5.29 -32.37 36.08
N VAL A 678 5.52 -33.04 34.95
CA VAL A 678 6.27 -34.30 34.91
C VAL A 678 7.72 -34.10 35.37
N SER A 679 8.39 -33.02 34.98
CA SER A 679 9.76 -32.73 35.42
C SER A 679 9.86 -32.35 36.91
N ILE A 680 8.86 -31.67 37.46
CA ILE A 680 8.80 -31.36 38.90
C ILE A 680 8.54 -32.62 39.71
N LEU A 681 7.63 -33.49 39.26
CA LEU A 681 7.27 -34.73 39.97
C LEU A 681 8.43 -35.73 40.07
N THR A 682 9.42 -35.67 39.17
CA THR A 682 10.68 -36.43 39.32
C THR A 682 11.51 -36.01 40.55
N ASN A 683 11.28 -34.82 41.12
CA ASN A 683 11.89 -34.34 42.37
C ASN A 683 10.88 -34.44 43.53
N THR A 684 10.71 -35.64 44.08
CA THR A 684 9.64 -36.00 45.05
C THR A 684 9.71 -35.31 46.43
N SER A 685 10.69 -34.44 46.69
CA SER A 685 10.94 -33.87 48.03
C SER A 685 10.37 -32.46 48.28
N LEU A 686 9.73 -31.82 47.29
CA LEU A 686 9.27 -30.43 47.42
C LEU A 686 7.82 -30.32 47.94
N PRO A 687 7.51 -29.41 48.89
CA PRO A 687 6.15 -29.09 49.31
C PRO A 687 5.33 -28.40 48.21
N GLU A 688 4.00 -28.43 48.31
CA GLU A 688 3.07 -28.02 47.24
C GLU A 688 3.20 -26.53 46.83
N GLU A 689 3.39 -25.63 47.79
CA GLU A 689 3.62 -24.20 47.53
C GLU A 689 4.92 -23.96 46.73
N GLU A 690 5.98 -24.69 47.03
CA GLU A 690 7.26 -24.61 46.30
C GLU A 690 7.15 -25.21 44.90
N ARG A 691 6.32 -26.26 44.70
CA ARG A 691 6.04 -26.79 43.36
C ARG A 691 5.31 -25.78 42.49
N GLN A 692 4.33 -25.07 43.03
CA GLN A 692 3.60 -24.03 42.30
C GLN A 692 4.52 -22.85 41.93
N HIS A 693 5.40 -22.44 42.85
CA HIS A 693 6.38 -21.39 42.58
C HIS A 693 7.41 -21.82 41.51
N GLU A 694 7.92 -23.05 41.59
CA GLU A 694 8.88 -23.60 40.61
C GLU A 694 8.23 -23.74 39.23
N LEU A 695 6.97 -24.17 39.16
CA LEU A 695 6.18 -24.22 37.93
C LEU A 695 6.00 -22.84 37.31
N ALA A 696 5.61 -21.83 38.11
CA ALA A 696 5.49 -20.44 37.65
C ALA A 696 6.84 -19.90 37.15
N ARG A 697 7.94 -20.22 37.83
CA ARG A 697 9.30 -19.86 37.43
C ARG A 697 9.68 -20.49 36.09
N MET A 698 9.39 -21.77 35.90
CA MET A 698 9.68 -22.47 34.64
C MET A 698 8.84 -21.94 33.48
N LYS A 699 7.54 -21.67 33.69
CA LYS A 699 6.68 -21.01 32.70
C LYS A 699 7.23 -19.64 32.27
N ALA A 700 7.60 -18.79 33.24
CA ALA A 700 8.14 -17.47 32.94
C ALA A 700 9.48 -17.53 32.20
N LYS A 701 10.37 -18.46 32.58
CA LYS A 701 11.65 -18.68 31.88
C LYS A 701 11.45 -19.22 30.47
N GLU A 702 10.58 -20.21 30.29
CA GLU A 702 10.26 -20.75 28.96
C GLU A 702 9.66 -19.68 28.05
N GLN A 703 8.74 -18.86 28.57
CA GLN A 703 8.13 -17.78 27.79
C GLN A 703 9.18 -16.74 27.36
N ASN A 704 10.16 -16.44 28.21
CA ASN A 704 11.28 -15.56 27.85
C ASN A 704 12.19 -16.20 26.80
N LEU A 705 12.56 -17.48 26.97
CA LEU A 705 13.38 -18.20 26.00
C LEU A 705 12.68 -18.36 24.64
N ARG A 706 11.35 -18.47 24.61
CA ARG A 706 10.55 -18.42 23.36
C ARG A 706 10.65 -17.07 22.69
N ARG A 707 10.48 -15.98 23.44
CA ARG A 707 10.67 -14.62 22.91
C ARG A 707 12.09 -14.39 22.40
N GLU A 708 13.07 -15.06 22.98
CA GLU A 708 14.48 -15.00 22.57
C GLU A 708 14.84 -15.99 21.45
N ALA A 709 13.94 -16.93 21.14
CA ALA A 709 14.12 -18.06 20.22
C ALA A 709 15.36 -18.91 20.53
N ASN A 710 15.61 -19.18 21.81
CA ASN A 710 16.76 -19.95 22.27
C ASN A 710 16.36 -21.40 22.60
N THR A 711 16.48 -22.28 21.61
CA THR A 711 16.02 -23.68 21.69
C THR A 711 16.97 -24.60 22.46
N GLU A 712 18.24 -24.22 22.63
CA GLU A 712 19.21 -25.00 23.42
C GLU A 712 18.89 -24.89 24.91
N ASP A 713 18.75 -23.65 25.41
CA ASP A 713 18.42 -23.38 26.82
C ASP A 713 17.02 -23.86 27.21
N MET A 714 16.10 -24.02 26.24
CA MET A 714 14.79 -24.63 26.50
C MET A 714 14.91 -26.09 26.92
N ALA A 715 15.85 -26.85 26.34
CA ALA A 715 16.04 -28.26 26.69
C ALA A 715 16.52 -28.40 28.14
N ASP A 716 17.39 -27.48 28.56
CA ASP A 716 17.95 -27.44 29.93
C ASP A 716 16.90 -27.16 31.01
N LEU A 717 15.77 -26.51 30.66
CA LEU A 717 14.68 -26.24 31.60
C LEU A 717 14.05 -27.51 32.18
N LEU A 718 14.04 -28.60 31.42
CA LEU A 718 13.46 -29.87 31.87
C LEU A 718 14.40 -30.63 32.83
N GLY A 719 15.68 -30.26 32.87
CA GLY A 719 16.69 -30.80 33.77
C GLY A 719 17.34 -32.10 33.27
N GLN A 720 18.57 -32.37 33.72
CA GLN A 720 19.41 -33.50 33.26
C GLN A 720 18.86 -34.89 33.58
N HIS A 721 17.88 -34.99 34.49
CA HIS A 721 17.27 -36.25 34.93
C HIS A 721 15.89 -36.52 34.31
N PHE A 722 15.40 -35.61 33.46
CA PHE A 722 14.13 -35.81 32.76
C PHE A 722 14.27 -36.89 31.70
N LYS A 723 13.43 -37.92 31.78
CA LYS A 723 13.32 -38.92 30.72
C LYS A 723 12.53 -38.31 29.58
N THR A 724 13.20 -37.98 28.48
CA THR A 724 12.55 -37.41 27.30
C THR A 724 11.42 -38.34 26.85
N PRO A 725 10.18 -37.83 26.71
CA PRO A 725 9.08 -38.63 26.17
C PRO A 725 9.38 -39.05 24.73
N PRO A 726 8.63 -40.01 24.17
CA PRO A 726 8.65 -40.25 22.73
C PRO A 726 8.43 -38.92 21.99
N GLY A 727 9.15 -38.68 20.88
CA GLY A 727 9.07 -37.41 20.14
C GLY A 727 7.63 -36.99 19.84
N ILE A 728 7.37 -35.67 19.80
CA ILE A 728 6.02 -35.10 19.68
C ILE A 728 5.32 -35.63 18.43
N MET A 729 6.04 -35.85 17.33
CA MET A 729 5.49 -36.47 16.12
C MET A 729 4.97 -37.90 16.34
N LYS A 730 5.62 -38.70 17.18
CA LYS A 730 5.14 -40.05 17.50
C LYS A 730 3.89 -40.03 18.38
N LEU A 731 3.79 -39.06 19.30
CA LEU A 731 2.63 -38.91 20.18
C LEU A 731 1.46 -38.24 19.46
N MET A 732 1.69 -37.08 18.87
CA MET A 732 0.66 -36.23 18.29
C MET A 732 0.42 -36.48 16.80
N GLY A 733 1.41 -36.99 16.05
CA GLY A 733 1.24 -37.35 14.63
C GLY A 733 1.38 -36.15 13.72
N GLU A 734 1.10 -36.31 12.43
CA GLU A 734 1.05 -35.15 11.53
C GLU A 734 -0.08 -34.19 11.90
N LEU A 735 0.14 -32.90 11.61
CA LEU A 735 -0.91 -31.88 11.67
C LEU A 735 -2.03 -32.17 10.66
N ARG A 736 -3.24 -31.73 11.02
CA ARG A 736 -4.49 -31.94 10.27
C ARG A 736 -4.34 -31.81 8.75
N LEU A 737 -3.83 -30.68 8.25
CA LEU A 737 -3.78 -30.41 6.80
C LEU A 737 -2.79 -31.34 6.07
N ALA A 738 -1.66 -31.67 6.69
CA ALA A 738 -0.69 -32.59 6.11
C ALA A 738 -1.26 -34.01 6.00
N PHE A 739 -1.96 -34.44 7.05
CA PHE A 739 -2.68 -35.71 7.08
C PHE A 739 -3.80 -35.75 6.02
N GLU A 740 -4.65 -34.71 5.94
CA GLU A 740 -5.71 -34.58 4.93
C GLU A 740 -5.14 -34.68 3.49
N LYS A 741 -4.06 -33.94 3.20
CA LYS A 741 -3.38 -33.98 1.89
C LYS A 741 -2.81 -35.36 1.56
N ARG A 742 -2.35 -36.11 2.56
CA ARG A 742 -1.83 -37.47 2.38
C ARG A 742 -2.97 -38.46 2.10
N VAL A 743 -4.03 -38.42 2.89
CA VAL A 743 -5.23 -39.25 2.68
C VAL A 743 -5.83 -38.97 1.32
N PHE A 744 -5.95 -37.70 0.92
CA PHE A 744 -6.48 -37.32 -0.40
C PHE A 744 -5.62 -37.84 -1.55
N ARG A 745 -4.28 -37.76 -1.44
CA ARG A 745 -3.37 -38.36 -2.42
C ARG A 745 -3.58 -39.87 -2.51
N HIS A 746 -3.65 -40.56 -1.39
CA HIS A 746 -3.87 -42.01 -1.36
C HIS A 746 -5.21 -42.41 -1.99
N LEU A 747 -6.28 -41.68 -1.69
CA LEU A 747 -7.60 -41.87 -2.31
C LEU A 747 -7.55 -41.65 -3.83
N LYS A 748 -6.86 -40.59 -4.27
CA LYS A 748 -6.67 -40.28 -5.69
C LYS A 748 -5.88 -41.37 -6.41
N ASP A 749 -4.80 -41.85 -5.79
CA ASP A 749 -3.93 -42.89 -6.36
C ASP A 749 -4.62 -44.26 -6.42
N THR A 750 -5.54 -44.54 -5.48
CA THR A 750 -6.30 -45.79 -5.43
C THR A 750 -7.63 -45.73 -6.18
N GLY A 751 -8.04 -44.56 -6.68
CA GLY A 751 -9.32 -44.34 -7.35
C GLY A 751 -10.54 -44.53 -6.44
N LYS A 752 -10.34 -44.44 -5.11
CA LYS A 752 -11.36 -44.63 -4.09
C LYS A 752 -11.94 -43.30 -3.62
N THR A 753 -13.18 -43.32 -3.16
CA THR A 753 -13.80 -42.17 -2.50
C THR A 753 -13.65 -42.27 -0.98
N ALA A 754 -13.92 -41.17 -0.27
CA ALA A 754 -13.88 -41.17 1.19
C ALA A 754 -14.85 -42.18 1.83
N ALA A 755 -15.90 -42.59 1.11
CA ALA A 755 -16.85 -43.62 1.56
C ALA A 755 -16.29 -45.05 1.46
N ASP A 756 -15.24 -45.26 0.65
CA ASP A 756 -14.60 -46.55 0.41
C ASP A 756 -13.39 -46.80 1.34
N LEU A 757 -13.10 -45.86 2.25
CA LEU A 757 -12.06 -45.98 3.27
C LEU A 757 -12.52 -46.94 4.37
N GLU A 758 -11.91 -48.12 4.40
CA GLU A 758 -12.11 -49.10 5.46
C GLU A 758 -11.37 -48.70 6.74
N ASP A 759 -11.89 -49.13 7.89
CA ASP A 759 -11.16 -49.04 9.15
C ASP A 759 -9.85 -49.84 9.07
N ASN A 760 -8.78 -49.31 9.68
CA ASN A 760 -7.41 -49.86 9.65
C ASN A 760 -6.70 -49.70 8.30
N PHE A 761 -6.96 -48.63 7.55
CA PHE A 761 -6.15 -48.33 6.37
C PHE A 761 -4.69 -48.06 6.78
N ASP A 762 -3.77 -48.65 6.02
CA ASP A 762 -2.33 -48.55 6.25
C ASP A 762 -1.74 -47.44 5.39
N LEU A 763 -1.37 -46.34 6.03
CA LEU A 763 -0.58 -45.26 5.44
C LEU A 763 0.76 -45.24 6.15
N GLU A 764 1.84 -45.49 5.42
CA GLU A 764 3.19 -45.30 5.95
C GLU A 764 3.31 -43.85 6.46
N GLU A 765 3.44 -43.69 7.78
CA GLU A 765 3.80 -42.42 8.39
C GLU A 765 5.21 -42.02 7.91
N PRO A 766 5.46 -40.73 7.66
CA PRO A 766 6.74 -40.27 7.16
C PRO A 766 7.78 -40.62 8.22
N ALA A 767 8.91 -41.20 7.79
CA ALA A 767 9.99 -41.54 8.69
C ALA A 767 10.34 -40.29 9.51
N CYS A 768 10.31 -40.42 10.84
CA CYS A 768 10.83 -39.38 11.72
C CYS A 768 12.29 -39.15 11.31
N LEU A 769 12.57 -38.00 10.70
CA LEU A 769 13.93 -37.48 10.70
C LEU A 769 14.35 -37.45 12.17
N GLU A 770 15.58 -37.87 12.49
CA GLU A 770 16.11 -37.81 13.85
C GLU A 770 16.05 -36.36 14.33
N MET A 771 14.94 -35.98 14.98
CA MET A 771 14.62 -34.63 15.40
C MET A 771 14.69 -34.51 16.92
N SER A 772 14.94 -33.27 17.32
CA SER A 772 15.69 -32.85 18.50
C SER A 772 15.27 -33.50 19.82
N ALA A 773 16.23 -33.69 20.73
CA ALA A 773 15.96 -34.13 22.11
C ALA A 773 15.09 -33.16 22.95
N ASN A 774 14.54 -32.08 22.37
CA ASN A 774 13.84 -31.00 23.06
C ASN A 774 12.32 -30.97 22.74
N PRO A 775 11.46 -31.55 23.59
CA PRO A 775 10.01 -31.56 23.37
C PRO A 775 9.36 -30.17 23.46
N LEU A 776 9.98 -29.19 24.12
CA LEU A 776 9.45 -27.81 24.19
C LEU A 776 9.60 -27.08 22.85
N ALA A 777 10.73 -27.30 22.16
CA ALA A 777 10.96 -26.75 20.84
C ALA A 777 10.00 -27.36 19.81
N GLU A 778 9.79 -28.68 19.86
CA GLU A 778 8.84 -29.38 18.98
C GLU A 778 7.39 -28.90 19.19
N LEU A 779 6.95 -28.67 20.43
CA LEU A 779 5.64 -28.09 20.70
C LEU A 779 5.51 -26.64 20.20
N HIS A 780 6.59 -25.86 20.25
CA HIS A 780 6.58 -24.50 19.71
C HIS A 780 6.51 -24.49 18.18
N GLU A 781 7.24 -25.38 17.49
CA GLU A 781 7.17 -25.51 16.04
C GLU A 781 5.77 -25.94 15.59
N ARG A 782 5.18 -26.94 16.26
CA ARG A 782 3.80 -27.38 15.97
C ARG A 782 2.77 -26.26 16.19
N PHE A 783 2.96 -25.44 17.23
CA PHE A 783 2.12 -24.27 17.49
C PHE A 783 2.16 -23.26 16.33
N GLU A 784 3.36 -22.90 15.85
CA GLU A 784 3.52 -21.96 14.75
C GLU A 784 2.90 -22.51 13.46
N GLU A 785 3.10 -23.81 13.19
CA GLU A 785 2.52 -24.49 12.03
C GLU A 785 0.98 -24.54 12.10
N GLU A 786 0.39 -24.92 13.23
CA GLU A 786 -1.07 -24.92 13.40
C GLU A 786 -1.66 -23.51 13.27
N MET A 787 -0.98 -22.51 13.84
CA MET A 787 -1.40 -21.11 13.74
C MET A 787 -1.42 -20.64 12.28
N GLU A 788 -0.35 -20.93 11.53
CA GLU A 788 -0.28 -20.58 10.12
C GLU A 788 -1.40 -21.25 9.32
N LEU A 789 -1.71 -22.51 9.61
CA LEU A 789 -2.79 -23.25 8.96
C LEU A 789 -4.16 -22.62 9.23
N ILE A 790 -4.46 -22.31 10.49
CA ILE A 790 -5.73 -21.69 10.89
C ILE A 790 -5.89 -20.32 10.23
N LEU A 791 -4.84 -19.50 10.25
CA LEU A 791 -4.87 -18.19 9.61
C LEU A 791 -5.05 -18.34 8.09
N THR A 792 -4.35 -19.26 7.44
CA THR A 792 -4.52 -19.50 5.99
C THR A 792 -5.97 -19.89 5.67
N LEU A 793 -6.57 -20.78 6.47
CA LEU A 793 -7.97 -21.20 6.31
C LEU A 793 -8.97 -20.03 6.42
N LEU A 794 -8.74 -19.12 7.37
CA LEU A 794 -9.56 -17.92 7.54
C LEU A 794 -9.42 -16.97 6.34
N HIS A 795 -8.21 -16.74 5.86
CA HIS A 795 -7.95 -15.83 4.74
C HIS A 795 -8.44 -16.36 3.39
N ASP A 796 -8.40 -17.68 3.17
CA ASP A 796 -8.84 -18.31 1.92
C ASP A 796 -10.38 -18.35 1.78
N SER A 797 -11.11 -18.20 2.89
CA SER A 797 -12.57 -18.36 2.94
C SER A 797 -13.30 -17.02 3.00
N GLN A 798 -13.55 -16.40 1.84
CA GLN A 798 -14.25 -15.10 1.77
C GLN A 798 -15.73 -15.18 2.20
N ASP A 799 -16.42 -16.28 1.86
CA ASP A 799 -17.80 -16.56 2.28
C ASP A 799 -17.81 -17.56 3.44
N GLY A 800 -17.98 -17.08 4.67
CA GLY A 800 -18.06 -17.92 5.86
C GLY A 800 -16.95 -17.74 6.90
N HIS A 801 -16.12 -16.70 6.76
CA HIS A 801 -15.07 -16.32 7.72
C HIS A 801 -15.54 -16.40 9.19
N GLU A 802 -16.70 -15.83 9.51
CA GLU A 802 -17.24 -15.81 10.88
C GLU A 802 -17.60 -17.22 11.39
N ALA A 803 -18.18 -18.07 10.54
CA ALA A 803 -18.56 -19.43 10.93
C ALA A 803 -17.33 -20.31 11.16
N ILE A 804 -16.29 -20.14 10.33
CA ILE A 804 -15.00 -20.84 10.47
C ILE A 804 -14.30 -20.36 11.74
N TYR A 805 -14.22 -19.04 11.96
CA TYR A 805 -13.65 -18.45 13.17
C TYR A 805 -14.30 -18.99 14.44
N GLN A 806 -15.64 -18.97 14.52
CA GLN A 806 -16.37 -19.47 15.69
C GLN A 806 -16.14 -20.97 15.92
N SER A 807 -16.17 -21.76 14.86
CA SER A 807 -15.91 -23.21 14.90
C SER A 807 -14.50 -23.53 15.41
N GLU A 808 -13.48 -22.86 14.85
CA GLU A 808 -12.10 -23.04 15.28
C GLU A 808 -11.91 -22.58 16.73
N LEU A 809 -12.45 -21.43 17.13
CA LEU A 809 -12.31 -20.93 18.50
C LEU A 809 -12.89 -21.90 19.55
N VAL A 810 -14.09 -22.44 19.29
CA VAL A 810 -14.74 -23.41 20.20
C VAL A 810 -13.93 -24.70 20.27
N TRP A 811 -13.40 -25.18 19.14
CA TRP A 811 -12.61 -26.39 19.08
C TRP A 811 -11.28 -26.27 19.84
N GLN A 812 -10.53 -25.19 19.62
CA GLN A 812 -9.24 -24.95 20.27
C GLN A 812 -9.40 -24.86 21.80
N ARG A 813 -10.47 -24.21 22.27
CA ARG A 813 -10.80 -24.15 23.71
C ARG A 813 -11.24 -25.49 24.29
N ARG A 814 -11.88 -26.37 23.50
CA ARG A 814 -12.18 -27.74 23.92
C ARG A 814 -10.91 -28.56 24.07
N GLU A 815 -9.98 -28.50 23.11
CA GLU A 815 -8.72 -29.22 23.20
C GLU A 815 -7.90 -28.80 24.42
N LYS A 816 -7.80 -27.49 24.69
CA LYS A 816 -7.22 -26.98 25.94
C LYS A 816 -7.85 -27.61 27.17
N HIS A 817 -9.19 -27.63 27.24
CA HIS A 817 -9.91 -28.23 28.37
C HIS A 817 -9.60 -29.73 28.55
N ARG A 818 -9.51 -30.49 27.44
CA ARG A 818 -9.12 -31.90 27.49
C ARG A 818 -7.70 -32.07 28.04
N VAL A 819 -6.76 -31.23 27.61
CA VAL A 819 -5.39 -31.23 28.16
C VAL A 819 -5.38 -30.95 29.66
N GLU A 820 -6.15 -29.95 30.12
CA GLU A 820 -6.24 -29.60 31.54
C GLU A 820 -6.73 -30.78 32.38
N LYS A 821 -7.73 -31.53 31.88
CA LYS A 821 -8.32 -32.71 32.54
C LYS A 821 -7.42 -33.93 32.59
N GLU A 822 -6.50 -34.11 31.64
CA GLU A 822 -5.54 -35.22 31.73
C GLU A 822 -4.47 -34.94 32.80
N GLY A 823 -4.21 -35.90 33.68
CA GLY A 823 -3.19 -35.74 34.73
C GLY A 823 -1.75 -35.68 34.21
N MET A 824 -1.46 -36.26 33.04
CA MET A 824 -0.11 -36.51 32.54
C MET A 824 0.09 -36.02 31.11
N PHE A 825 1.34 -35.72 30.74
CA PHE A 825 1.69 -35.19 29.41
C PHE A 825 1.40 -36.15 28.26
N ILE A 826 1.78 -37.43 28.38
CA ILE A 826 1.64 -38.42 27.30
C ILE A 826 0.18 -38.59 26.86
N PRO A 827 -0.80 -38.89 27.75
CA PRO A 827 -2.19 -38.98 27.34
C PRO A 827 -2.73 -37.65 26.80
N ALA A 828 -2.34 -36.51 27.38
CA ALA A 828 -2.74 -35.18 26.88
C ALA A 828 -2.29 -34.94 25.42
N ALA A 829 -1.01 -35.20 25.11
CA ALA A 829 -0.47 -35.04 23.76
C ALA A 829 -1.13 -36.00 22.75
N LEU A 830 -1.28 -37.27 23.11
CA LEU A 830 -1.94 -38.27 22.26
C LEU A 830 -3.37 -37.85 21.90
N ILE A 831 -4.14 -37.34 22.88
CA ILE A 831 -5.53 -36.92 22.69
C ILE A 831 -5.65 -35.69 21.80
N VAL A 832 -4.78 -34.68 21.98
CA VAL A 832 -4.78 -33.50 21.10
C VAL A 832 -4.47 -33.92 19.67
N GLY A 833 -3.45 -34.75 19.46
CA GLY A 833 -3.12 -35.27 18.13
C GLY A 833 -4.26 -36.07 17.48
N LEU A 834 -4.97 -36.90 18.24
CA LEU A 834 -6.16 -37.63 17.76
C LEU A 834 -7.31 -36.67 17.41
N ALA A 835 -7.54 -35.64 18.22
CA ALA A 835 -8.58 -34.64 17.99
C ALA A 835 -8.31 -33.79 16.73
N GLU A 836 -7.05 -33.40 16.48
CA GLU A 836 -6.65 -32.68 15.27
C GLU A 836 -7.00 -33.47 13.99
N ARG A 837 -6.73 -34.79 13.98
CA ARG A 837 -7.01 -35.67 12.82
C ARG A 837 -8.46 -36.08 12.70
N LEU A 838 -9.21 -36.15 13.80
CA LEU A 838 -10.64 -36.44 13.79
C LEU A 838 -11.42 -35.47 12.88
N ARG A 839 -10.97 -34.22 12.77
CA ARG A 839 -11.61 -33.20 11.92
C ARG A 839 -11.40 -33.41 10.41
N ALA A 840 -10.55 -34.36 10.00
CA ALA A 840 -10.18 -34.64 8.61
C ALA A 840 -11.22 -35.42 7.78
N TRP A 841 -12.52 -35.38 8.14
CA TRP A 841 -13.64 -35.93 7.37
C TRP A 841 -13.84 -37.46 7.35
N THR A 842 -12.99 -38.27 7.99
CA THR A 842 -13.12 -39.74 7.93
C THR A 842 -13.72 -40.35 9.21
N ASN A 843 -14.80 -41.10 9.06
CA ASN A 843 -15.26 -42.03 10.11
C ASN A 843 -14.28 -43.20 10.30
N ALA A 844 -13.42 -43.45 9.31
CA ALA A 844 -12.39 -44.48 9.36
C ALA A 844 -11.16 -44.02 10.17
N ARG A 845 -10.52 -44.97 10.85
CA ARG A 845 -9.26 -44.74 11.59
C ARG A 845 -8.08 -45.46 10.95
N SER A 846 -6.94 -44.77 10.90
CA SER A 846 -5.67 -45.36 10.49
C SER A 846 -5.18 -46.37 11.53
N VAL A 847 -4.31 -47.30 11.11
CA VAL A 847 -3.65 -48.24 12.05
C VAL A 847 -2.89 -47.48 13.14
N ALA A 848 -2.22 -46.37 12.78
CA ALA A 848 -1.49 -45.53 13.70
C ALA A 848 -2.41 -44.85 14.73
N ASP A 849 -3.59 -44.37 14.33
CA ASP A 849 -4.55 -43.78 15.26
C ASP A 849 -5.09 -44.79 16.26
N LYS A 850 -5.38 -46.02 15.83
CA LYS A 850 -5.81 -47.07 16.76
C LYS A 850 -4.72 -47.44 17.76
N ALA A 851 -3.46 -47.48 17.33
CA ALA A 851 -2.34 -47.68 18.24
C ALA A 851 -2.22 -46.53 19.27
N ARG A 852 -2.53 -45.28 18.88
CA ARG A 852 -2.56 -44.13 19.79
C ARG A 852 -3.74 -44.21 20.76
N TYR A 853 -4.95 -44.58 20.32
CA TYR A 853 -6.08 -44.82 21.24
C TYR A 853 -5.76 -45.89 22.29
N GLN A 854 -5.09 -46.96 21.87
CA GLN A 854 -4.61 -47.99 22.78
C GLN A 854 -3.56 -47.44 23.76
N SER A 855 -2.61 -46.63 23.29
CA SER A 855 -1.60 -45.98 24.15
C SER A 855 -2.25 -45.05 25.18
N VAL A 856 -3.28 -44.27 24.80
CA VAL A 856 -4.06 -43.45 25.74
C VAL A 856 -4.72 -44.31 26.81
N ALA A 857 -5.31 -45.44 26.42
CA ALA A 857 -5.95 -46.37 27.35
C ALA A 857 -4.95 -47.01 28.32
N GLU A 858 -3.74 -47.36 27.85
CA GLU A 858 -2.66 -47.90 28.69
C GLU A 858 -2.20 -46.91 29.76
N GLU A 859 -1.96 -45.65 29.36
CA GLU A 859 -1.55 -44.57 30.27
C GLU A 859 -2.65 -44.26 31.30
N ARG A 860 -3.90 -44.08 30.87
CA ARG A 860 -5.03 -43.84 31.81
C ARG A 860 -5.23 -45.00 32.79
N MET A 861 -5.09 -46.25 32.33
CA MET A 861 -5.14 -47.42 33.21
C MET A 861 -4.03 -47.45 34.26
N ALA A 862 -2.85 -46.90 33.95
CA ALA A 862 -1.76 -46.78 34.93
C ALA A 862 -2.06 -45.76 36.04
N HIS A 863 -2.90 -44.75 35.75
CA HIS A 863 -3.20 -43.64 36.65
C HIS A 863 -4.62 -43.66 37.27
N TYR A 864 -5.47 -44.61 36.86
CA TYR A 864 -6.87 -44.74 37.29
C TYR A 864 -7.09 -44.67 38.81
N ALA A 865 -6.25 -45.34 39.60
CA ALA A 865 -6.42 -45.41 41.06
C ALA A 865 -6.29 -44.03 41.74
N TYR A 866 -5.46 -43.14 41.17
CA TYR A 866 -5.27 -41.77 41.65
C TYR A 866 -6.38 -40.82 41.17
N GLU A 867 -6.85 -40.98 39.92
CA GLU A 867 -7.93 -40.15 39.38
C GLU A 867 -9.28 -40.45 40.05
N LYS A 868 -9.53 -41.71 40.43
CA LYS A 868 -10.78 -42.13 41.07
C LYS A 868 -11.11 -41.36 42.37
N THR A 869 -10.10 -40.96 43.14
CA THR A 869 -10.28 -40.32 44.46
C THR A 869 -10.78 -38.87 44.40
N ASN A 870 -10.48 -38.11 43.33
CA ASN A 870 -10.82 -36.68 43.23
C ASN A 870 -11.93 -36.38 42.19
N LEU A 871 -12.38 -37.41 41.48
CA LEU A 871 -13.26 -37.32 40.32
C LEU A 871 -14.54 -36.51 40.55
N GLN A 872 -15.23 -36.79 41.66
CA GLN A 872 -16.57 -36.26 41.92
C GLN A 872 -16.53 -34.75 42.24
N GLU A 873 -15.48 -34.28 42.92
CA GLU A 873 -15.30 -32.86 43.21
C GLU A 873 -14.95 -32.07 41.94
N GLU A 874 -14.09 -32.62 41.10
CA GLU A 874 -13.69 -32.00 39.82
C GLU A 874 -14.84 -31.93 38.82
N LEU A 875 -15.68 -32.98 38.74
CA LEU A 875 -16.87 -33.02 37.89
C LEU A 875 -17.91 -31.97 38.32
N ASN A 876 -18.15 -31.84 39.62
CA ASN A 876 -19.15 -30.93 40.17
C ASN A 876 -18.72 -29.45 40.14
N ALA A 877 -17.41 -29.16 40.08
CA ALA A 877 -16.90 -27.80 40.00
C ALA A 877 -17.24 -27.12 38.66
N ASP A 878 -17.17 -27.89 37.56
CA ASP A 878 -17.42 -27.36 36.21
C ASP A 878 -18.90 -27.12 35.92
N ASP A 879 -19.80 -27.89 36.52
CA ASP A 879 -21.25 -27.72 36.30
C ASP A 879 -21.80 -26.42 36.88
N ARG A 880 -21.09 -25.80 37.83
CA ARG A 880 -21.53 -24.60 38.56
C ARG A 880 -21.28 -23.29 37.80
N ARG A 881 -20.61 -23.32 36.64
CA ARG A 881 -20.22 -22.11 35.89
C ARG A 881 -21.06 -21.98 34.63
N ASP A 882 -22.11 -21.17 34.70
CA ASP A 882 -22.93 -20.84 33.53
C ASP A 882 -22.32 -19.65 32.76
N PRO A 883 -22.32 -19.71 31.41
CA PRO A 883 -21.99 -18.55 30.58
C PRO A 883 -22.99 -17.40 30.78
N ASN A 884 -22.55 -16.17 30.46
CA ASN A 884 -23.42 -15.00 30.48
C ASN A 884 -24.53 -15.13 29.40
N GLU A 885 -25.68 -14.48 29.64
CA GLU A 885 -26.77 -14.43 28.65
C GLU A 885 -26.29 -13.76 27.34
N GLY A 886 -26.60 -14.37 26.19
CA GLY A 886 -26.16 -13.89 24.88
C GLY A 886 -24.76 -14.35 24.44
N ASP A 887 -23.99 -15.05 25.28
CA ASP A 887 -22.68 -15.62 24.90
C ASP A 887 -22.82 -16.98 24.21
N MET A 888 -23.16 -16.97 22.92
CA MET A 888 -23.34 -18.19 22.11
C MET A 888 -22.10 -19.10 22.12
N ILE A 889 -20.90 -18.51 22.03
CA ILE A 889 -19.63 -19.23 22.00
C ILE A 889 -19.37 -19.89 23.37
N GLY A 890 -19.64 -19.18 24.46
CA GLY A 890 -19.58 -19.71 25.82
C GLY A 890 -20.56 -20.88 26.04
N TRP A 891 -21.78 -20.79 25.51
CA TRP A 891 -22.76 -21.88 25.58
C TRP A 891 -22.36 -23.12 24.78
N GLN A 892 -21.82 -22.95 23.57
CA GLN A 892 -21.28 -24.06 22.78
C GLN A 892 -20.14 -24.77 23.52
N GLN A 893 -19.25 -24.01 24.17
CA GLN A 893 -18.19 -24.55 25.01
C GLN A 893 -18.72 -25.29 26.24
N ALA A 894 -19.75 -24.75 26.89
CA ALA A 894 -20.35 -25.38 28.06
C ALA A 894 -20.99 -26.74 27.75
N VAL A 895 -21.61 -26.89 26.57
CA VAL A 895 -22.12 -28.18 26.09
C VAL A 895 -21.00 -29.20 25.90
N LEU A 896 -19.91 -28.80 25.23
CA LEU A 896 -18.77 -29.70 24.99
C LEU A 896 -18.07 -30.11 26.29
N ARG A 897 -17.94 -29.20 27.26
CA ARG A 897 -17.41 -29.53 28.60
C ARG A 897 -18.31 -30.52 29.34
N ALA A 898 -19.63 -30.32 29.31
CA ALA A 898 -20.57 -31.26 29.91
C ALA A 898 -20.50 -32.65 29.23
N LEU A 899 -20.29 -32.68 27.91
CA LEU A 899 -20.07 -33.92 27.15
C LEU A 899 -18.74 -34.61 27.54
N ASP A 900 -17.62 -33.87 27.58
CA ASP A 900 -16.32 -34.43 27.98
C ASP A 900 -16.35 -34.94 29.43
N ASN A 901 -17.10 -34.27 30.32
CA ASN A 901 -17.36 -34.74 31.68
C ASN A 901 -18.24 -36.00 31.72
N LYS A 902 -19.23 -36.13 30.84
CA LYS A 902 -19.99 -37.37 30.65
C LYS A 902 -19.07 -38.50 30.20
N HIS A 903 -18.22 -38.25 29.20
CA HIS A 903 -17.27 -39.23 28.69
C HIS A 903 -16.30 -39.70 29.77
N LEU A 904 -15.78 -38.78 30.59
CA LEU A 904 -14.94 -39.11 31.72
C LEU A 904 -15.67 -40.02 32.73
N ALA A 905 -16.92 -39.71 33.10
CA ALA A 905 -17.72 -40.58 33.97
C ALA A 905 -17.97 -41.97 33.36
N GLU A 906 -18.24 -42.05 32.05
CA GLU A 906 -18.40 -43.32 31.33
C GLU A 906 -17.13 -44.17 31.33
N ARG A 907 -15.95 -43.56 31.21
CA ARG A 907 -14.68 -44.30 31.34
C ARG A 907 -14.54 -44.88 32.74
N HIS A 908 -14.83 -44.10 33.78
CA HIS A 908 -14.79 -44.60 35.16
C HIS A 908 -15.84 -45.69 35.42
N LEU A 909 -17.02 -45.58 34.82
CA LEU A 909 -18.07 -46.59 34.88
C LEU A 909 -17.60 -47.91 34.23
N LEU A 910 -17.06 -47.86 33.00
CA LEU A 910 -16.53 -49.05 32.33
C LEU A 910 -15.42 -49.72 33.15
N LEU A 911 -14.49 -48.92 33.70
CA LEU A 911 -13.41 -49.45 34.54
C LEU A 911 -13.91 -50.02 35.87
N GLY A 912 -14.96 -49.44 36.45
CA GLY A 912 -15.65 -49.98 37.61
C GLY A 912 -16.27 -51.35 37.31
N LEU A 913 -17.04 -51.44 36.22
CA LEU A 913 -17.73 -52.68 35.80
C LEU A 913 -16.76 -53.83 35.47
N LEU A 914 -15.62 -53.53 34.85
CA LEU A 914 -14.62 -54.55 34.51
C LEU A 914 -13.72 -54.90 35.70
N GLY A 915 -13.52 -53.96 36.62
CA GLY A 915 -12.65 -54.12 37.79
C GLY A 915 -13.33 -54.75 39.01
N ASP A 916 -14.65 -54.95 38.99
CA ASP A 916 -15.39 -55.49 40.12
C ASP A 916 -15.09 -56.99 40.33
N GLU A 917 -14.80 -57.35 41.58
CA GLU A 917 -14.53 -58.72 41.98
C GLU A 917 -15.84 -59.53 42.04
N THR A 918 -16.98 -58.89 42.31
CA THR A 918 -18.27 -59.59 42.36
C THR A 918 -18.76 -60.04 40.99
N SER A 919 -18.29 -59.42 39.91
CA SER A 919 -18.62 -59.81 38.53
C SER A 919 -17.77 -60.98 38.02
N GLU A 920 -16.91 -61.59 38.84
CA GLU A 920 -16.15 -62.80 38.48
C GLU A 920 -17.08 -63.99 38.21
N GLU A 921 -18.10 -64.20 39.05
CA GLU A 921 -19.10 -65.26 38.85
C GLU A 921 -19.85 -65.12 37.50
N LEU A 922 -20.20 -63.88 37.11
CA LEU A 922 -20.84 -63.59 35.83
C LEU A 922 -19.89 -63.86 34.64
N ARG A 923 -18.58 -63.63 34.81
CA ARG A 923 -17.57 -63.92 33.79
C ARG A 923 -17.33 -65.42 33.63
N GLU A 924 -17.36 -66.18 34.72
CA GLU A 924 -17.30 -67.65 34.68
C GLU A 924 -18.50 -68.23 33.92
N VAL A 925 -19.72 -67.79 34.25
CA VAL A 925 -20.93 -68.19 33.52
C VAL A 925 -20.83 -67.80 32.04
N ALA A 926 -20.38 -66.58 31.73
CA ALA A 926 -20.18 -66.13 30.36
C ALA A 926 -19.10 -66.92 29.59
N ALA A 927 -18.10 -67.48 30.28
CA ALA A 927 -17.06 -68.31 29.69
C ALA A 927 -17.56 -69.70 29.29
N GLU A 928 -18.54 -70.24 30.01
CA GLU A 928 -19.20 -71.52 29.70
C GLU A 928 -20.18 -71.42 28.51
N MET A 929 -20.73 -70.23 28.25
CA MET A 929 -21.63 -69.98 27.11
C MET A 929 -20.90 -70.10 25.75
N ASP A 930 -21.63 -70.51 24.71
CA ASP A 930 -21.09 -70.47 23.35
C ASP A 930 -21.11 -69.05 22.74
N SER A 931 -20.48 -68.87 21.57
CA SER A 931 -20.40 -67.56 20.90
C SER A 931 -21.77 -67.02 20.46
N ASP A 932 -22.72 -67.89 20.09
CA ASP A 932 -24.05 -67.50 19.62
C ASP A 932 -24.99 -67.16 20.78
N GLU A 933 -24.87 -67.87 21.90
CA GLU A 933 -25.55 -67.62 23.17
C GLU A 933 -25.12 -66.28 23.77
N ARG A 934 -23.80 -66.01 23.83
CA ARG A 934 -23.29 -64.69 24.25
C ARG A 934 -23.84 -63.58 23.37
N ARG A 935 -23.87 -63.78 22.05
CA ARG A 935 -24.42 -62.80 21.10
C ARG A 935 -25.91 -62.53 21.32
N LYS A 936 -26.73 -63.57 21.43
CA LYS A 936 -28.17 -63.43 21.72
C LYS A 936 -28.38 -62.70 23.04
N ARG A 937 -27.60 -63.03 24.06
CA ARG A 937 -27.72 -62.38 25.38
C ARG A 937 -27.34 -60.91 25.35
N LEU A 938 -26.29 -60.53 24.62
CA LEU A 938 -25.92 -59.11 24.41
C LEU A 938 -27.02 -58.33 23.67
N VAL A 939 -27.73 -58.94 22.72
CA VAL A 939 -28.90 -58.32 22.06
C VAL A 939 -30.04 -58.12 23.06
N GLU A 940 -30.34 -59.11 23.89
CA GLU A 940 -31.37 -59.01 24.94
C GLU A 940 -31.05 -57.88 25.93
N VAL A 941 -29.82 -57.81 26.41
CA VAL A 941 -29.30 -56.75 27.28
C VAL A 941 -29.45 -55.37 26.65
N LYS A 942 -29.09 -55.23 25.36
CA LYS A 942 -29.28 -53.98 24.59
C LYS A 942 -30.75 -53.58 24.50
N MET A 943 -31.65 -54.54 24.31
CA MET A 943 -33.10 -54.28 24.24
C MET A 943 -33.71 -54.00 25.61
N LYS A 944 -33.20 -54.60 26.70
CA LYS A 944 -33.61 -54.30 28.07
C LYS A 944 -33.25 -52.86 28.45
N LYS A 945 -32.01 -52.42 28.16
CA LYS A 945 -31.59 -51.05 28.46
C LYS A 945 -32.46 -49.98 27.77
N ARG A 946 -32.94 -50.23 26.55
CA ARG A 946 -33.86 -49.31 25.83
C ARG A 946 -35.22 -49.08 26.50
N LYS A 947 -35.60 -49.91 27.47
CA LYS A 947 -36.90 -49.83 28.16
C LYS A 947 -36.84 -49.10 29.49
N PHE A 948 -35.66 -48.75 29.98
CA PHE A 948 -35.51 -48.09 31.27
C PHE A 948 -35.71 -46.58 31.16
N ASP A 949 -36.44 -46.04 32.14
CA ASP A 949 -36.54 -44.61 32.39
C ASP A 949 -35.61 -44.25 33.57
N LEU A 950 -34.50 -43.59 33.26
CA LEU A 950 -33.43 -43.31 34.22
C LEU A 950 -33.77 -42.17 35.22
N GLU A 951 -34.99 -41.64 35.18
CA GLU A 951 -35.45 -40.67 36.19
C GLU A 951 -35.64 -41.31 37.58
N SER A 952 -35.98 -42.61 37.64
CA SER A 952 -36.17 -43.38 38.88
C SER A 952 -34.88 -44.03 39.38
N GLU A 953 -34.62 -44.01 40.70
CA GLU A 953 -33.46 -44.66 41.33
C GLU A 953 -33.45 -46.18 41.11
N ALA A 954 -34.59 -46.86 41.24
CA ALA A 954 -34.70 -48.30 40.99
C ALA A 954 -34.33 -48.68 39.55
N SER A 955 -34.67 -47.82 38.58
CA SER A 955 -34.31 -48.04 37.16
C SER A 955 -32.84 -47.74 36.88
N ARG A 956 -32.15 -46.95 37.72
CA ARG A 956 -30.71 -46.73 37.64
C ARG A 956 -29.93 -47.95 38.15
N ASP A 957 -30.37 -48.56 39.24
CA ASP A 957 -29.77 -49.79 39.76
C ASP A 957 -29.94 -50.95 38.76
N GLU A 958 -31.13 -51.09 38.17
CA GLU A 958 -31.38 -52.06 37.09
C GLU A 958 -30.52 -51.78 35.85
N ASN A 959 -30.30 -50.51 35.48
CA ASN A 959 -29.40 -50.13 34.40
C ASN A 959 -27.94 -50.54 34.70
N PHE A 960 -27.48 -50.36 35.93
CA PHE A 960 -26.15 -50.79 36.36
C PHE A 960 -25.99 -52.32 36.25
N SER A 961 -26.94 -53.10 36.77
CA SER A 961 -26.90 -54.58 36.65
C SER A 961 -26.91 -55.06 35.19
N VAL A 962 -27.65 -54.38 34.31
CA VAL A 962 -27.65 -54.68 32.87
C VAL A 962 -26.30 -54.37 32.22
N LEU A 963 -25.64 -53.28 32.61
CA LEU A 963 -24.29 -52.96 32.13
C LEU A 963 -23.23 -53.92 32.70
N GLU A 964 -23.40 -54.40 33.94
CA GLU A 964 -22.53 -55.40 34.56
C GLU A 964 -22.61 -56.74 33.82
N GLU A 965 -23.82 -57.22 33.53
CA GLU A 965 -24.04 -58.41 32.69
C GLU A 965 -23.40 -58.23 31.29
N ALA A 966 -23.56 -57.05 30.68
CA ALA A 966 -22.95 -56.74 29.39
C ALA A 966 -21.41 -56.75 29.44
N ALA A 967 -20.83 -56.20 30.51
CA ALA A 967 -19.39 -56.10 30.72
C ALA A 967 -18.77 -57.49 30.88
N ALA A 968 -19.38 -58.36 31.68
CA ALA A 968 -18.96 -59.74 31.85
C ALA A 968 -18.95 -60.49 30.50
N LEU A 969 -20.07 -60.46 29.76
CA LEU A 969 -20.20 -61.11 28.45
C LEU A 969 -19.17 -60.59 27.42
N LYS A 970 -18.99 -59.27 27.35
CA LYS A 970 -18.05 -58.63 26.42
C LYS A 970 -16.60 -58.94 26.77
N SER A 971 -16.22 -58.89 28.05
CA SER A 971 -14.85 -59.14 28.48
C SER A 971 -14.37 -60.53 28.07
N VAL A 972 -15.23 -61.54 28.23
CA VAL A 972 -14.97 -62.93 27.83
C VAL A 972 -14.90 -63.05 26.31
N ALA A 973 -15.85 -62.46 25.58
CA ALA A 973 -15.85 -62.47 24.11
C ALA A 973 -14.57 -61.82 23.52
N ARG A 974 -14.17 -60.66 24.06
CA ARG A 974 -12.94 -59.95 23.66
C ARG A 974 -11.70 -60.75 23.98
N LYS A 975 -11.66 -61.44 25.14
CA LYS A 975 -10.55 -62.33 25.50
C LYS A 975 -10.37 -63.43 24.46
N PHE A 976 -11.43 -64.16 24.11
CA PHE A 976 -11.38 -65.19 23.06
C PHE A 976 -10.96 -64.62 21.69
N CYS A 977 -11.46 -63.43 21.32
CA CYS A 977 -11.07 -62.78 20.07
C CYS A 977 -9.57 -62.45 20.03
N LEU A 978 -9.02 -61.93 21.13
CA LEU A 978 -7.61 -61.56 21.24
C LEU A 978 -6.68 -62.79 21.29
N GLU A 979 -7.09 -63.87 21.96
CA GLU A 979 -6.35 -65.14 21.97
C GLU A 979 -6.25 -65.74 20.56
N ASN A 980 -7.33 -65.66 19.79
CA ASN A 980 -7.35 -66.10 18.39
C ASN A 980 -6.47 -65.22 17.47
N LYS A 981 -6.44 -63.90 17.69
CA LYS A 981 -5.64 -62.96 16.90
C LYS A 981 -4.15 -62.98 17.28
N HIS A 982 -3.83 -63.29 18.53
CA HIS A 982 -2.46 -63.30 19.06
C HIS A 982 -2.16 -64.60 19.83
N PRO A 983 -2.08 -65.75 19.14
CA PRO A 983 -1.93 -67.06 19.80
C PRO A 983 -0.63 -67.23 20.60
N ALA A 984 0.35 -66.36 20.38
CA ALA A 984 1.64 -66.37 21.07
C ALA A 984 1.71 -65.45 22.30
N ARG A 985 0.65 -64.67 22.60
CA ARG A 985 0.63 -63.70 23.71
C ARG A 985 -0.38 -64.14 24.77
N GLU A 986 0.04 -64.15 26.03
CA GLU A 986 -0.89 -64.34 27.14
C GLU A 986 -1.82 -63.11 27.26
N ILE A 987 -3.13 -63.34 27.14
CA ILE A 987 -4.14 -62.28 27.20
C ILE A 987 -4.62 -62.12 28.64
N THR A 988 -4.08 -61.09 29.31
CA THR A 988 -4.48 -60.73 30.67
C THR A 988 -5.81 -59.96 30.69
N HIS A 989 -6.56 -60.05 31.80
CA HIS A 989 -7.77 -59.25 31.99
C HIS A 989 -7.50 -57.73 31.85
N ARG A 990 -6.33 -57.27 32.33
CA ARG A 990 -5.87 -55.89 32.16
C ARG A 990 -5.74 -55.52 30.68
N TYR A 991 -5.17 -56.38 29.85
CA TYR A 991 -5.04 -56.13 28.41
C TYR A 991 -6.41 -56.06 27.72
N VAL A 992 -7.33 -56.97 28.05
CA VAL A 992 -8.73 -56.92 27.57
C VAL A 992 -9.37 -55.58 27.94
N THR A 993 -9.25 -55.17 29.20
CA THR A 993 -9.78 -53.90 29.72
C THR A 993 -9.22 -52.69 28.96
N THR A 994 -7.90 -52.65 28.75
CA THR A 994 -7.23 -51.61 27.95
C THR A 994 -7.81 -51.53 26.53
N THR A 995 -8.01 -52.67 25.86
CA THR A 995 -8.56 -52.65 24.48
C THR A 995 -10.01 -52.19 24.43
N LEU A 996 -10.84 -52.53 25.42
CA LEU A 996 -12.22 -52.04 25.51
C LEU A 996 -12.28 -50.56 25.85
N LEU A 997 -11.35 -50.06 26.67
CA LEU A 997 -11.22 -48.64 26.97
C LEU A 997 -10.75 -47.84 25.74
N ALA A 998 -9.87 -48.41 24.91
CA ALA A 998 -9.46 -47.81 23.64
C ALA A 998 -10.64 -47.67 22.67
N ASP A 999 -11.45 -48.73 22.53
CA ASP A 999 -12.69 -48.68 21.72
C ASP A 999 -13.68 -47.63 22.25
N LEU A 1000 -13.80 -47.49 23.58
CA LEU A 1000 -14.64 -46.47 24.20
C LEU A 1000 -14.14 -45.06 23.87
N HIS A 1001 -12.83 -44.80 23.89
CA HIS A 1001 -12.28 -43.49 23.51
C HIS A 1001 -12.60 -43.13 22.06
N GLU A 1002 -12.49 -44.09 21.15
CA GLU A 1002 -12.81 -43.88 19.74
C GLU A 1002 -14.29 -43.50 19.56
N GLU A 1003 -15.21 -44.20 20.23
CA GLU A 1003 -16.65 -43.91 20.18
C GLU A 1003 -16.98 -42.54 20.81
N GLN A 1004 -16.33 -42.19 21.91
CA GLN A 1004 -16.50 -40.89 22.56
C GLN A 1004 -16.05 -39.73 21.66
N ASP A 1005 -14.92 -39.88 20.96
CA ASP A 1005 -14.45 -38.88 20.00
C ASP A 1005 -15.44 -38.76 18.81
N LEU A 1006 -16.02 -39.87 18.33
CA LEU A 1006 -17.08 -39.84 17.31
C LEU A 1006 -18.35 -39.12 17.80
N GLU A 1007 -18.81 -39.40 19.01
CA GLU A 1007 -19.96 -38.70 19.60
C GLU A 1007 -19.69 -37.20 19.70
N ALA A 1008 -18.51 -36.83 20.19
CA ALA A 1008 -18.11 -35.43 20.30
C ALA A 1008 -18.06 -34.71 18.96
N GLN A 1009 -17.57 -35.35 17.90
CA GLN A 1009 -17.59 -34.80 16.55
C GLN A 1009 -19.02 -34.61 16.04
N ALA A 1010 -19.89 -35.58 16.27
CA ALA A 1010 -21.30 -35.51 15.87
C ALA A 1010 -22.03 -34.37 16.60
N VAL A 1011 -21.83 -34.23 17.92
CA VAL A 1011 -22.40 -33.12 18.69
C VAL A 1011 -21.86 -31.79 18.18
N PHE A 1012 -20.54 -31.66 18.03
CA PHE A 1012 -19.87 -30.45 17.56
C PHE A 1012 -20.41 -29.96 16.20
N ALA A 1013 -20.62 -30.88 15.25
CA ALA A 1013 -21.15 -30.57 13.92
C ALA A 1013 -22.56 -29.94 13.94
N THR A 1014 -23.32 -30.11 15.03
CA THR A 1014 -24.67 -29.54 15.19
C THR A 1014 -24.72 -28.26 16.02
N LEU A 1015 -23.63 -27.85 16.68
CA LEU A 1015 -23.66 -26.74 17.63
C LEU A 1015 -23.88 -25.37 16.98
N ALA A 1016 -23.35 -25.17 15.76
CA ALA A 1016 -23.44 -23.90 15.06
C ALA A 1016 -24.87 -23.53 14.64
N SER A 1017 -25.76 -24.52 14.47
CA SER A 1017 -27.15 -24.30 14.06
C SER A 1017 -28.15 -24.23 15.22
N LYS A 1018 -27.72 -24.46 16.46
CA LYS A 1018 -28.58 -24.49 17.64
C LYS A 1018 -28.67 -23.11 18.31
N SER A 1019 -29.86 -22.76 18.78
CA SER A 1019 -30.14 -21.55 19.57
C SER A 1019 -29.64 -21.66 21.01
N GLU A 1020 -29.51 -20.54 21.73
CA GLU A 1020 -29.09 -20.52 23.14
C GLU A 1020 -29.96 -21.44 24.02
N ALA A 1021 -31.29 -21.44 23.82
CA ALA A 1021 -32.20 -22.29 24.58
C ALA A 1021 -31.99 -23.79 24.29
N GLU A 1022 -31.65 -24.13 23.04
CA GLU A 1022 -31.33 -25.51 22.66
C GLU A 1022 -29.97 -25.94 23.21
N LEU A 1023 -28.96 -25.05 23.23
CA LEU A 1023 -27.66 -25.32 23.85
C LEU A 1023 -27.78 -25.53 25.36
N ARG A 1024 -28.60 -24.72 26.05
CA ARG A 1024 -28.91 -24.91 27.49
C ARG A 1024 -29.51 -26.29 27.76
N ARG A 1025 -30.55 -26.65 27.00
CA ARG A 1025 -31.20 -27.97 27.11
C ARG A 1025 -30.22 -29.11 26.83
N LEU A 1026 -29.38 -28.97 25.81
CA LEU A 1026 -28.40 -29.99 25.45
C LEU A 1026 -27.35 -30.18 26.56
N ARG A 1027 -26.85 -29.09 27.16
CA ARG A 1027 -25.95 -29.15 28.31
C ARG A 1027 -26.61 -29.82 29.53
N GLU A 1028 -27.83 -29.42 29.86
CA GLU A 1028 -28.60 -30.03 30.96
C GLU A 1028 -28.80 -31.53 30.73
N GLN A 1029 -29.11 -31.92 29.49
CA GLN A 1029 -29.24 -33.32 29.12
C GLN A 1029 -27.93 -34.09 29.33
N GLN A 1030 -26.78 -33.58 28.86
CA GLN A 1030 -25.49 -34.26 29.09
C GLN A 1030 -25.16 -34.38 30.58
N THR A 1031 -25.47 -33.33 31.35
CA THR A 1031 -25.25 -33.30 32.81
C THR A 1031 -26.10 -34.33 33.54
N LYS A 1032 -27.40 -34.45 33.16
CA LYS A 1032 -28.31 -35.47 33.69
C LYS A 1032 -27.87 -36.88 33.34
N LEU A 1033 -27.54 -37.13 32.07
CA LEU A 1033 -27.06 -38.45 31.62
C LEU A 1033 -25.81 -38.89 32.39
N ARG A 1034 -24.90 -37.96 32.69
CA ARG A 1034 -23.76 -38.21 33.56
C ARG A 1034 -24.18 -38.53 35.00
N GLN A 1035 -25.03 -37.70 35.62
CA GLN A 1035 -25.49 -37.90 37.00
C GLN A 1035 -26.26 -39.22 37.19
N TRP A 1036 -26.96 -39.68 36.15
CA TRP A 1036 -27.70 -40.94 36.16
C TRP A 1036 -26.86 -42.16 35.80
N ASN A 1037 -25.56 -41.99 35.51
CA ASN A 1037 -24.68 -43.06 35.02
C ASN A 1037 -25.29 -43.81 33.83
N ALA A 1038 -25.87 -43.09 32.85
CA ALA A 1038 -26.58 -43.69 31.73
C ALA A 1038 -25.68 -44.68 30.95
N GLY A 1039 -24.42 -44.34 30.71
CA GLY A 1039 -23.43 -45.26 30.14
C GLY A 1039 -23.73 -45.65 28.69
N ASP A 1040 -24.13 -44.72 27.85
CA ASP A 1040 -24.60 -45.01 26.49
C ASP A 1040 -23.47 -45.46 25.57
N ASN A 1041 -22.33 -44.77 25.60
CA ASN A 1041 -21.15 -45.21 24.86
C ASN A 1041 -20.60 -46.52 25.41
N VAL A 1042 -20.67 -46.71 26.73
CA VAL A 1042 -20.30 -47.98 27.39
C VAL A 1042 -21.14 -49.12 26.84
N LEU A 1043 -22.47 -48.96 26.77
CA LEU A 1043 -23.35 -49.98 26.18
C LEU A 1043 -23.01 -50.25 24.71
N ILE A 1044 -22.73 -49.21 23.91
CA ILE A 1044 -22.36 -49.38 22.50
C ILE A 1044 -21.15 -50.30 22.38
N ILE A 1045 -20.09 -50.05 23.16
CA ILE A 1045 -18.89 -50.88 23.14
C ILE A 1045 -19.17 -52.28 23.64
N LEU A 1046 -19.88 -52.43 24.76
CA LEU A 1046 -20.18 -53.72 25.37
C LEU A 1046 -21.07 -54.61 24.49
N THR A 1047 -21.89 -54.01 23.63
CA THR A 1047 -22.82 -54.74 22.74
C THR A 1047 -22.35 -54.79 21.28
N ARG A 1048 -21.17 -54.25 20.96
CA ARG A 1048 -20.58 -54.35 19.61
C ARG A 1048 -20.12 -55.78 19.34
N PHE A 1049 -20.44 -56.34 18.18
CA PHE A 1049 -20.07 -57.73 17.84
C PHE A 1049 -18.62 -57.84 17.35
N GLU A 1050 -18.00 -59.00 17.61
CA GLU A 1050 -16.62 -59.30 17.24
C GLU A 1050 -16.57 -60.61 16.45
N ASP A 1051 -16.95 -60.57 15.17
CA ASP A 1051 -16.84 -61.73 14.28
C ASP A 1051 -15.63 -61.64 13.35
N SER A 1052 -15.04 -62.81 13.08
CA SER A 1052 -13.87 -63.04 12.22
C SER A 1052 -14.16 -62.95 10.72
N GLY A 1053 -15.21 -62.25 10.30
CA GLY A 1053 -15.59 -62.05 8.90
C GLY A 1053 -16.22 -60.68 8.73
N GLY A 1054 -15.63 -59.86 7.86
CA GLY A 1054 -15.99 -58.45 7.69
C GLY A 1054 -17.44 -58.18 7.27
N SER A 1055 -17.81 -56.91 7.41
CA SER A 1055 -19.08 -56.25 7.13
C SER A 1055 -20.06 -56.18 8.31
N ASP A 1056 -19.94 -55.07 9.04
CA ASP A 1056 -20.89 -54.58 10.02
C ASP A 1056 -22.14 -54.04 9.28
N LEU A 1057 -23.06 -54.94 8.88
CA LEU A 1057 -24.29 -54.58 8.15
C LEU A 1057 -25.36 -53.88 9.02
N MET A 1058 -25.02 -53.42 10.22
CA MET A 1058 -25.94 -52.78 11.16
C MET A 1058 -25.33 -51.57 11.90
N ARG A 1059 -24.55 -50.72 11.22
CA ARG A 1059 -24.62 -49.28 11.51
C ARG A 1059 -25.95 -48.76 10.99
N VAL A 1060 -27.04 -49.08 11.68
CA VAL A 1060 -28.36 -48.47 11.40
C VAL A 1060 -28.24 -46.99 11.73
N SER A 1061 -28.14 -46.20 10.67
CA SER A 1061 -28.49 -44.79 10.58
C SER A 1061 -29.89 -44.57 11.18
N GLY A 1062 -29.93 -44.36 12.49
CA GLY A 1062 -31.18 -44.29 13.24
C GLY A 1062 -31.00 -43.70 14.63
N LEU A 1063 -30.08 -42.74 14.79
CA LEU A 1063 -30.04 -41.81 15.93
C LEU A 1063 -29.98 -40.38 15.37
N LYS A 1064 -31.04 -40.02 14.65
CA LYS A 1064 -31.51 -38.63 14.56
C LYS A 1064 -32.76 -38.55 15.42
N VAL A 1065 -32.66 -38.06 16.66
CA VAL A 1065 -33.66 -37.23 17.36
C VAL A 1065 -32.96 -36.56 18.55
N LEU A 1066 -32.40 -35.37 18.32
CA LEU A 1066 -32.56 -34.08 19.05
C LEU A 1066 -31.44 -33.07 18.71
#